data_AF-A0A850SJ85-F1
#
_entry.id   AF-A0A850SJ85-F1
#
_cell.length_a   1.000
_cell.length_b   1.000
_cell.length_c   1.000
_cell.angle_alpha   90.00
_cell.angle_beta   90.00
_cell.angle_gamma   90.00
#
_symmetry.space_group_name_H-M   'P 1'
#
loop_
_entity.id
_entity.type
_entity.pdbx_description
1 polymer ?
#
loop_
_entity_poly.entity_id
_entity_poly.type
_entity_poly.pdbx_seq_one_letter_code
_entity_poly.pdbx_strand_id
1 'polypeptide(L)'
;MAVNLSSLNGANGFEIRGEFASGHAGWSVAGGGDFNGDGFEDFIIGAPYANTGSPQDGATYLLYGTSAGFGATFDLSSLNASNGFRLNGVAGASMAGTSVDFAGDINNDGFADIIIGAPGANPGGTGSGAAYVIFGGTGSYGPSFELSSLNGATGFRIGGDLAADALGGAVAGAGDINGDGIDDFIVGAKYADASAGADTGKSYVVFGSTGAFSATFQASTLNGSNGFVINGAAIGDSSGQSVSSAGDVNGDGVSDLLIGASGLGGTGGAYVLFGKTTGFGAAVELSSINGTNGFQIVGEAAGDLSGYSATSIGDINGDGFDDIAIGAIGADPSGKSSAGKTYVIFGKNGGFGATVNLSALNGANGFIVHGGANQDELGISIASAGDMNGDGYDDLIIGAFFANPNGVSDAGQAYVIFGSKYGFLSTIDLAALKGWQGFALNGVGANDVAGSSVGAADINDDGFSDLLIGATRTDPPGLNGAGSTYVVFGGAAVGAGVATNGDDLIVGGAGADVLSGLNGADLMRGLNTGDTVNGGAGNDTIEGGEGSDRVIGGLGDDRIDAGNGNDTVDGGDGADFVLGLGGRDSILGGAGNDTVDSGSGNDTIDGGANNDSVYSASGDDSILGGNGNDILSGSIGLDTIDGGKGFDYILGGDDADSLSGGETADTLIGGVGNDTMRGGTENDLLIGQSGQDRIFGDDGDDVVDGGGGGDSVEGGNGADSLNGGVGFDTMIGGAGNDTLIGGADNDVFTFQLGAGTDTIRDFAAGAAVADTIRLVGFGASFDTFGEVLAAATDNGVNTTINFGNGVVIVLEGVLVSQLNANDFAFG
;
A
#
# COMPACT_ATOMS: atom_id res chain seq x y z
N MET A 1 10.40 19.08 1.42
CA MET A 1 11.26 18.72 2.57
C MET A 1 12.66 18.45 2.05
N ALA A 2 13.73 18.82 2.77
CA ALA A 2 15.09 18.59 2.27
C ALA A 2 16.13 18.38 3.38
N VAL A 3 17.03 17.42 3.18
CA VAL A 3 18.21 17.18 4.02
C VAL A 3 19.41 17.83 3.34
N ASN A 4 20.20 18.59 4.10
CA ASN A 4 21.46 19.13 3.58
C ASN A 4 22.59 18.15 3.93
N LEU A 5 23.37 17.71 2.94
CA LEU A 5 24.47 16.75 3.14
C LEU A 5 25.58 17.31 4.05
N SER A 6 25.63 18.62 4.25
CA SER A 6 26.52 19.27 5.23
C SER A 6 26.11 19.09 6.69
N SER A 7 24.90 18.59 6.95
CA SER A 7 24.39 18.31 8.31
C SER A 7 24.75 16.92 8.84
N LEU A 8 25.38 16.08 7.99
CA LEU A 8 25.82 14.74 8.36
C LEU A 8 26.88 14.79 9.45
N ASN A 9 26.70 13.97 10.49
CA ASN A 9 27.47 14.07 11.73
C ASN A 9 27.90 12.72 12.33
N GLY A 10 27.69 11.62 11.61
CA GLY A 10 27.95 10.24 12.02
C GLY A 10 26.75 9.54 12.66
N ALA A 11 25.74 10.28 13.13
CA ALA A 11 24.49 9.68 13.65
C ALA A 11 23.37 9.62 12.60
N ASN A 12 23.41 10.46 11.58
CA ASN A 12 22.44 10.52 10.48
C ASN A 12 23.09 10.29 9.11
N GLY A 13 24.30 9.72 9.12
CA GLY A 13 25.16 9.55 7.95
C GLY A 13 26.48 10.32 8.05
N PHE A 14 27.30 10.22 7.00
CA PHE A 14 28.70 10.70 7.00
C PHE A 14 29.24 11.02 5.60
N GLU A 15 30.38 11.71 5.52
CA GLU A 15 31.10 11.99 4.28
C GLU A 15 32.29 11.04 4.08
N ILE A 16 32.43 10.46 2.90
CA ILE A 16 33.58 9.68 2.44
C ILE A 16 34.41 10.51 1.48
N ARG A 17 35.69 10.74 1.78
CA ARG A 17 36.57 11.63 1.02
C ARG A 17 37.52 10.87 0.10
N GLY A 18 37.61 11.33 -1.13
CA GLY A 18 38.52 10.83 -2.16
C GLY A 18 40.00 10.88 -1.75
N GLU A 19 40.78 9.87 -2.17
CA GLU A 19 42.21 9.76 -1.85
C GLU A 19 43.12 10.59 -2.79
N PHE A 20 42.78 10.66 -4.08
CA PHE A 20 43.64 11.24 -5.12
C PHE A 20 43.09 12.56 -5.64
N ALA A 21 43.94 13.59 -5.72
CA ALA A 21 43.57 14.83 -6.40
C ALA A 21 43.19 14.57 -7.87
N SER A 22 42.08 15.16 -8.31
CA SER A 22 41.45 14.91 -9.62
C SER A 22 41.10 13.44 -9.85
N GLY A 23 40.88 12.67 -8.77
CA GLY A 23 40.49 11.26 -8.83
C GLY A 23 39.01 11.05 -9.09
N HIS A 24 38.16 12.01 -8.70
CA HIS A 24 36.70 11.95 -8.82
C HIS A 24 36.07 10.71 -8.18
N ALA A 25 36.41 10.40 -6.92
CA ALA A 25 35.70 9.41 -6.13
C ALA A 25 34.20 9.77 -6.03
N GLY A 26 33.35 8.75 -6.06
CA GLY A 26 31.90 8.91 -6.16
C GLY A 26 31.40 9.04 -7.61
N TRP A 27 32.24 8.69 -8.60
CA TRP A 27 31.82 8.67 -10.02
C TRP A 27 30.80 7.58 -10.30
N SER A 28 31.00 6.44 -9.67
CA SER A 28 30.02 5.37 -9.60
C SER A 28 30.02 4.86 -8.16
N VAL A 29 28.84 4.49 -7.67
CA VAL A 29 28.64 3.89 -6.35
C VAL A 29 27.65 2.74 -6.49
N ALA A 30 27.82 1.71 -5.68
CA ALA A 30 26.86 0.61 -5.54
C ALA A 30 27.01 0.00 -4.15
N GLY A 31 25.94 -0.62 -3.66
CA GLY A 31 25.87 -1.32 -2.37
C GLY A 31 25.03 -2.60 -2.52
N GLY A 32 24.88 -3.37 -1.44
CA GLY A 32 23.90 -4.45 -1.37
C GLY A 32 24.46 -5.87 -1.40
N GLY A 33 25.75 -6.07 -1.09
CA GLY A 33 26.35 -7.41 -1.06
C GLY A 33 27.35 -7.59 0.08
N ASP A 34 27.36 -8.76 0.71
CA ASP A 34 28.35 -9.15 1.71
C ASP A 34 29.56 -9.81 1.02
N PHE A 35 30.56 -9.00 0.68
CA PHE A 35 31.75 -9.48 -0.02
C PHE A 35 32.65 -10.31 0.90
N ASN A 36 32.64 -10.02 2.19
CA ASN A 36 33.63 -10.53 3.14
C ASN A 36 33.08 -11.63 4.08
N GLY A 37 31.76 -11.80 4.12
CA GLY A 37 31.02 -12.77 4.91
C GLY A 37 30.85 -12.41 6.38
N ASP A 38 30.89 -11.13 6.73
CA ASP A 38 30.70 -10.68 8.11
C ASP A 38 29.23 -10.40 8.46
N GLY A 39 28.34 -10.55 7.49
CA GLY A 39 26.90 -10.37 7.63
C GLY A 39 26.43 -8.93 7.44
N PHE A 40 27.31 -8.00 7.11
CA PHE A 40 26.96 -6.61 6.81
C PHE A 40 26.99 -6.38 5.30
N GLU A 41 26.13 -5.52 4.78
CA GLU A 41 26.24 -5.13 3.38
C GLU A 41 27.45 -4.21 3.18
N ASP A 42 28.27 -4.59 2.20
CA ASP A 42 29.43 -3.82 1.77
C ASP A 42 29.03 -2.89 0.61
N PHE A 43 29.90 -1.91 0.33
CA PHE A 43 29.65 -0.95 -0.73
C PHE A 43 30.93 -0.53 -1.46
N ILE A 44 30.76 -0.10 -2.70
CA ILE A 44 31.85 0.19 -3.63
C ILE A 44 31.77 1.61 -4.19
N ILE A 45 32.94 2.22 -4.36
CA ILE A 45 33.10 3.58 -4.88
C ILE A 45 34.12 3.56 -6.03
N GLY A 46 33.72 4.07 -7.20
CA GLY A 46 34.58 4.26 -8.36
C GLY A 46 35.24 5.65 -8.41
N ALA A 47 36.50 5.69 -8.83
CA ALA A 47 37.31 6.89 -9.04
C ALA A 47 38.15 6.74 -10.34
N PRO A 48 37.52 6.86 -11.53
CA PRO A 48 38.13 6.49 -12.81
C PRO A 48 39.34 7.35 -13.21
N TYR A 49 39.52 8.52 -12.60
CA TYR A 49 40.63 9.43 -12.90
C TYR A 49 41.75 9.39 -11.86
N ALA A 50 41.65 8.50 -10.87
CA ALA A 50 42.71 8.28 -9.90
C ALA A 50 44.02 7.86 -10.59
N ASN A 51 45.14 8.22 -9.97
CA ASN A 51 46.49 7.94 -10.47
C ASN A 51 47.18 6.98 -9.49
N THR A 52 46.84 5.69 -9.55
CA THR A 52 47.30 4.69 -8.57
C THR A 52 48.73 4.20 -8.84
N GLY A 53 49.15 4.22 -10.11
CA GLY A 53 50.55 4.05 -10.51
C GLY A 53 50.87 4.68 -11.87
N SER A 54 49.85 4.94 -12.68
CA SER A 54 49.89 5.56 -14.01
C SER A 54 48.82 6.66 -14.13
N PRO A 55 48.96 7.60 -15.08
CA PRO A 55 47.94 8.62 -15.30
C PRO A 55 46.58 8.01 -15.68
N GLN A 56 45.53 8.30 -14.90
CA GLN A 56 44.14 7.87 -15.13
C GLN A 56 44.00 6.35 -15.33
N ASP A 57 44.79 5.56 -14.60
CA ASP A 57 44.55 4.12 -14.54
C ASP A 57 43.25 3.77 -13.80
N GLY A 58 42.84 4.65 -12.88
CA GLY A 58 41.61 4.56 -12.11
C GLY A 58 41.78 3.75 -10.83
N ALA A 59 40.81 3.91 -9.93
CA ALA A 59 40.72 3.15 -8.68
C ALA A 59 39.26 2.80 -8.38
N THR A 60 39.07 1.67 -7.72
CA THR A 60 37.81 1.33 -7.06
C THR A 60 38.09 1.05 -5.59
N TYR A 61 37.17 1.38 -4.71
CA TYR A 61 37.29 1.15 -3.27
C TYR A 61 36.12 0.28 -2.85
N LEU A 62 36.41 -0.83 -2.18
CA LEU A 62 35.41 -1.61 -1.46
C LEU A 62 35.53 -1.24 0.02
N LEU A 63 34.42 -0.90 0.64
CA LEU A 63 34.32 -0.56 2.05
C LEU A 63 33.39 -1.57 2.72
N TYR A 64 33.78 -2.00 3.92
CA TYR A 64 32.97 -2.96 4.66
C TYR A 64 31.90 -2.30 5.50
N GLY A 65 30.71 -2.87 5.50
CA GLY A 65 29.62 -2.50 6.41
C GLY A 65 30.01 -2.73 7.87
N THR A 66 29.38 -2.02 8.80
CA THR A 66 29.64 -2.23 10.24
C THR A 66 28.58 -1.65 11.16
N SER A 67 28.17 -2.45 12.15
CA SER A 67 27.36 -1.99 13.28
C SER A 67 28.11 -1.10 14.28
N ALA A 68 29.44 -0.96 14.15
CA ALA A 68 30.22 -0.09 15.03
C ALA A 68 29.97 1.40 14.76
N GLY A 69 29.30 1.71 13.65
CA GLY A 69 29.01 3.05 13.16
C GLY A 69 30.22 3.75 12.55
N PHE A 70 29.94 4.82 11.82
CA PHE A 70 30.95 5.65 11.17
C PHE A 70 31.08 7.00 11.88
N GLY A 71 32.30 7.53 11.94
CA GLY A 71 32.48 8.94 12.27
C GLY A 71 31.89 9.83 11.18
N ALA A 72 31.66 11.11 11.48
CA ALA A 72 31.13 12.08 10.50
C ALA A 72 31.90 12.15 9.17
N THR A 73 33.16 11.70 9.15
CA THR A 73 34.01 11.68 7.97
C THR A 73 34.85 10.39 7.92
N PHE A 74 35.00 9.81 6.72
CA PHE A 74 35.89 8.69 6.43
C PHE A 74 36.82 9.05 5.26
N ASP A 75 38.13 8.92 5.42
CA ASP A 75 39.10 9.17 4.35
C ASP A 75 39.45 7.84 3.65
N LEU A 76 39.29 7.73 2.33
CA LEU A 76 39.61 6.49 1.59
C LEU A 76 41.09 6.06 1.72
N SER A 77 41.98 7.02 2.00
CA SER A 77 43.40 6.73 2.30
C SER A 77 43.63 5.93 3.60
N SER A 78 42.60 5.79 4.44
CA SER A 78 42.64 5.08 5.73
C SER A 78 42.23 3.61 5.66
N LEU A 79 41.90 3.12 4.46
CA LEU A 79 41.51 1.73 4.23
C LEU A 79 42.58 0.74 4.70
N ASN A 80 42.10 -0.35 5.29
CA ASN A 80 42.89 -1.42 5.83
C ASN A 80 42.03 -2.68 5.96
N ALA A 81 42.66 -3.81 6.31
CA ALA A 81 42.01 -5.12 6.30
C ALA A 81 40.72 -5.26 7.15
N SER A 82 40.40 -4.31 8.04
CA SER A 82 39.15 -4.34 8.84
C SER A 82 38.04 -3.44 8.32
N ASN A 83 38.26 -2.60 7.31
CA ASN A 83 37.25 -1.66 6.80
C ASN A 83 37.21 -1.55 5.28
N GLY A 84 37.94 -2.41 4.57
CA GLY A 84 37.93 -2.51 3.12
C GLY A 84 39.31 -2.37 2.48
N PHE A 85 39.32 -2.18 1.16
CA PHE A 85 40.56 -2.08 0.39
C PHE A 85 40.36 -1.35 -0.94
N ARG A 86 41.47 -0.89 -1.51
CA ARG A 86 41.51 -0.26 -2.82
C ARG A 86 41.92 -1.23 -3.92
N LEU A 87 41.25 -1.18 -5.06
CA LEU A 87 41.58 -1.87 -6.31
C LEU A 87 42.24 -0.89 -7.28
N ASN A 88 43.50 -1.13 -7.63
CA ASN A 88 44.27 -0.27 -8.52
C ASN A 88 44.06 -0.66 -9.99
N GLY A 89 43.88 0.36 -10.83
CA GLY A 89 43.78 0.22 -12.28
C GLY A 89 45.03 -0.38 -12.93
N VAL A 90 44.88 -0.94 -14.13
CA VAL A 90 45.93 -1.75 -14.77
C VAL A 90 46.95 -0.91 -15.55
N ALA A 91 46.48 0.00 -16.39
CA ALA A 91 47.31 0.78 -17.30
C ALA A 91 46.80 2.22 -17.41
N GLY A 92 47.67 3.16 -17.76
CA GLY A 92 47.26 4.56 -17.93
C GLY A 92 46.10 4.72 -18.91
N ALA A 93 45.17 5.62 -18.59
CA ALA A 93 43.91 5.86 -19.28
C ALA A 93 42.97 4.63 -19.35
N SER A 94 43.13 3.61 -18.50
CA SER A 94 42.17 2.49 -18.43
C SER A 94 40.84 2.89 -17.81
N MET A 95 40.86 3.88 -16.90
CA MET A 95 39.68 4.41 -16.23
C MET A 95 38.87 3.35 -15.46
N ALA A 96 39.56 2.47 -14.73
CA ALA A 96 38.89 1.50 -13.86
C ALA A 96 38.07 2.21 -12.78
N GLY A 97 36.83 1.75 -12.54
CA GLY A 97 35.87 2.41 -11.65
C GLY A 97 34.96 3.42 -12.36
N THR A 98 34.89 3.39 -13.70
CA THR A 98 33.92 4.22 -14.45
C THR A 98 32.48 3.80 -14.16
N SER A 99 32.27 2.50 -13.99
CA SER A 99 31.02 1.88 -13.53
C SER A 99 31.41 0.73 -12.63
N VAL A 100 30.69 0.56 -11.53
CA VAL A 100 30.93 -0.48 -10.53
C VAL A 100 29.57 -1.03 -10.11
N ASP A 101 29.52 -2.33 -9.82
CA ASP A 101 28.35 -2.96 -9.21
C ASP A 101 28.74 -4.24 -8.48
N PHE A 102 27.82 -4.80 -7.69
CA PHE A 102 27.89 -6.19 -7.25
C PHE A 102 27.40 -7.10 -8.38
N ALA A 103 28.11 -8.21 -8.58
CA ALA A 103 27.76 -9.21 -9.59
C ALA A 103 26.92 -10.35 -9.01
N GLY A 104 26.66 -10.36 -7.69
CA GLY A 104 26.12 -11.52 -6.98
C GLY A 104 27.19 -12.59 -6.73
N ASP A 105 26.79 -13.78 -6.32
CA ASP A 105 27.69 -14.94 -6.13
C ASP A 105 27.88 -15.71 -7.45
N ILE A 106 28.70 -15.17 -8.34
CA ILE A 106 28.86 -15.72 -9.70
C ILE A 106 29.69 -17.00 -9.74
N ASN A 107 30.37 -17.31 -8.64
CA ASN A 107 31.22 -18.48 -8.52
C ASN A 107 30.64 -19.57 -7.58
N ASN A 108 29.49 -19.27 -6.97
CA ASN A 108 28.72 -20.11 -6.06
C ASN A 108 29.54 -20.57 -4.85
N ASP A 109 30.25 -19.64 -4.20
CA ASP A 109 31.00 -19.87 -2.96
C ASP A 109 30.35 -19.26 -1.71
N GLY A 110 29.21 -18.59 -1.88
CA GLY A 110 28.39 -18.01 -0.83
C GLY A 110 28.76 -16.57 -0.46
N PHE A 111 29.64 -15.92 -1.23
CA PHE A 111 30.03 -14.53 -1.01
C PHE A 111 29.67 -13.68 -2.22
N ALA A 112 29.33 -12.41 -1.99
CA ALA A 112 29.06 -11.50 -3.08
C ALA A 112 30.35 -11.16 -3.85
N ASP A 113 30.29 -11.22 -5.17
CA ASP A 113 31.36 -10.81 -6.07
C ASP A 113 31.11 -9.39 -6.58
N ILE A 114 32.16 -8.69 -7.00
CA ILE A 114 32.04 -7.32 -7.54
C ILE A 114 32.53 -7.25 -8.98
N ILE A 115 31.94 -6.35 -9.76
CA ILE A 115 32.32 -6.07 -11.15
C ILE A 115 32.72 -4.59 -11.33
N ILE A 116 33.79 -4.39 -12.10
CA ILE A 116 34.39 -3.07 -12.33
C ILE A 116 34.58 -2.83 -13.82
N GLY A 117 33.96 -1.78 -14.34
CA GLY A 117 34.13 -1.28 -15.69
C GLY A 117 35.38 -0.41 -15.89
N ALA A 118 36.10 -0.63 -16.98
CA ALA A 118 37.28 0.11 -17.40
C ALA A 118 37.26 0.35 -18.93
N PRO A 119 36.40 1.25 -19.42
CA PRO A 119 36.15 1.43 -20.86
C PRO A 119 37.36 1.93 -21.65
N GLY A 120 38.34 2.54 -20.99
CA GLY A 120 39.59 3.00 -21.60
C GLY A 120 40.67 1.92 -21.74
N ALA A 121 40.45 0.73 -21.17
CA ALA A 121 41.40 -0.38 -21.28
C ALA A 121 41.57 -0.84 -22.74
N ASN A 122 42.70 -1.50 -23.03
CA ASN A 122 43.09 -1.79 -24.41
C ASN A 122 43.37 -3.29 -24.73
N PRO A 123 42.57 -4.27 -24.25
CA PRO A 123 42.83 -5.69 -24.50
C PRO A 123 42.64 -6.14 -25.96
N GLY A 124 41.76 -5.48 -26.72
CA GLY A 124 41.46 -5.76 -28.14
C GLY A 124 41.92 -4.65 -29.11
N GLY A 125 42.63 -3.64 -28.62
CA GLY A 125 43.00 -2.43 -29.36
C GLY A 125 42.67 -1.16 -28.58
N THR A 126 43.00 0.01 -29.13
CA THR A 126 42.79 1.30 -28.45
C THR A 126 41.31 1.54 -28.14
N GLY A 127 40.96 1.78 -26.88
CA GLY A 127 39.59 2.03 -26.40
C GLY A 127 38.66 0.83 -26.55
N SER A 128 39.19 -0.40 -26.60
CA SER A 128 38.35 -1.61 -26.66
C SER A 128 37.57 -1.87 -25.37
N GLY A 129 38.11 -1.41 -24.24
CA GLY A 129 37.50 -1.55 -22.92
C GLY A 129 37.69 -2.93 -22.29
N ALA A 130 37.43 -3.00 -20.99
CA ALA A 130 37.46 -4.23 -20.20
C ALA A 130 36.50 -4.11 -19.01
N ALA A 131 36.06 -5.25 -18.49
CA ALA A 131 35.52 -5.36 -17.14
C ALA A 131 36.30 -6.38 -16.33
N TYR A 132 36.33 -6.18 -15.02
CA TYR A 132 37.07 -7.00 -14.07
C TYR A 132 36.09 -7.49 -13.01
N VAL A 133 36.07 -8.80 -12.77
CA VAL A 133 35.32 -9.40 -11.66
C VAL A 133 36.31 -9.81 -10.58
N ILE A 134 35.96 -9.54 -9.33
CA ILE A 134 36.75 -9.88 -8.15
C ILE A 134 35.87 -10.73 -7.26
N PHE A 135 36.39 -11.89 -6.87
CA PHE A 135 35.63 -12.81 -6.04
C PHE A 135 35.64 -12.41 -4.57
N GLY A 136 34.47 -12.48 -3.95
CA GLY A 136 34.27 -12.36 -2.51
C GLY A 136 34.98 -13.48 -1.74
N GLY A 137 34.91 -13.38 -0.42
CA GLY A 137 35.37 -14.44 0.47
C GLY A 137 36.15 -13.96 1.67
N THR A 138 36.39 -14.91 2.58
CA THR A 138 37.13 -14.71 3.85
C THR A 138 38.63 -14.40 3.69
N GLY A 139 39.10 -14.22 2.46
CA GLY A 139 40.49 -13.89 2.16
C GLY A 139 40.85 -12.50 2.67
N SER A 140 41.95 -12.37 3.41
CA SER A 140 42.42 -11.05 3.83
C SER A 140 43.09 -10.34 2.64
N TYR A 141 42.37 -9.38 2.07
CA TYR A 141 42.94 -8.40 1.15
C TYR A 141 43.81 -7.42 1.94
N GLY A 142 44.99 -7.08 1.40
CA GLY A 142 45.76 -5.95 1.91
C GLY A 142 45.03 -4.63 1.65
N PRO A 143 45.55 -3.48 2.12
CA PRO A 143 44.91 -2.18 1.90
C PRO A 143 44.79 -1.81 0.41
N SER A 144 45.56 -2.47 -0.46
CA SER A 144 45.45 -2.35 -1.91
C SER A 144 45.63 -3.68 -2.63
N PHE A 145 44.90 -3.87 -3.72
CA PHE A 145 44.96 -5.02 -4.62
C PHE A 145 45.09 -4.54 -6.08
N GLU A 146 45.90 -5.23 -6.88
CA GLU A 146 46.14 -4.86 -8.28
C GLU A 146 45.23 -5.64 -9.21
N LEU A 147 44.41 -4.97 -10.03
CA LEU A 147 43.55 -5.66 -11.02
C LEU A 147 44.36 -6.47 -12.04
N SER A 148 45.62 -6.10 -12.26
CA SER A 148 46.55 -6.85 -13.13
C SER A 148 46.96 -8.22 -12.56
N SER A 149 46.71 -8.48 -11.28
CA SER A 149 47.10 -9.70 -10.57
C SER A 149 46.03 -10.79 -10.56
N LEU A 150 44.84 -10.51 -11.09
CA LEU A 150 43.76 -11.48 -11.23
C LEU A 150 44.22 -12.71 -12.01
N ASN A 151 43.86 -13.88 -11.50
CA ASN A 151 44.44 -15.16 -11.92
C ASN A 151 43.40 -16.27 -12.15
N GLY A 152 42.11 -15.94 -12.09
CA GLY A 152 41.00 -16.88 -12.22
C GLY A 152 40.53 -17.50 -10.91
N ALA A 153 41.32 -17.38 -9.83
CA ALA A 153 40.94 -17.83 -8.49
C ALA A 153 40.54 -16.68 -7.55
N THR A 154 41.01 -15.46 -7.81
CA THR A 154 40.60 -14.24 -7.09
C THR A 154 39.74 -13.33 -7.95
N GLY A 155 39.20 -13.87 -9.06
CA GLY A 155 38.54 -13.12 -10.12
C GLY A 155 39.31 -13.13 -11.44
N PHE A 156 38.76 -12.43 -12.44
CA PHE A 156 39.21 -12.47 -13.83
C PHE A 156 38.88 -11.18 -14.59
N ARG A 157 39.40 -11.08 -15.82
CA ARG A 157 39.09 -9.98 -16.76
C ARG A 157 38.35 -10.47 -18.00
N ILE A 158 37.30 -9.76 -18.36
CA ILE A 158 36.68 -9.80 -19.70
C ILE A 158 37.16 -8.63 -20.55
N GLY A 159 37.72 -8.91 -21.72
CA GLY A 159 38.20 -7.90 -22.65
C GLY A 159 37.25 -7.64 -23.81
N GLY A 160 37.17 -6.37 -24.24
CA GLY A 160 36.54 -5.99 -25.49
C GLY A 160 37.35 -6.47 -26.70
N ASP A 161 36.64 -6.77 -27.79
CA ASP A 161 37.22 -7.40 -28.97
C ASP A 161 37.85 -6.41 -29.95
N LEU A 162 37.19 -5.27 -30.21
CA LEU A 162 37.59 -4.30 -31.23
C LEU A 162 37.89 -2.93 -30.62
N ALA A 163 38.73 -2.16 -31.31
CA ALA A 163 39.06 -0.80 -30.92
C ALA A 163 37.80 0.09 -30.90
N ALA A 164 37.72 0.98 -29.92
CA ALA A 164 36.62 1.91 -29.65
C ALA A 164 35.27 1.31 -29.20
N ASP A 165 35.17 0.00 -28.97
CA ASP A 165 33.96 -0.63 -28.41
C ASP A 165 33.60 -0.10 -27.01
N ALA A 166 34.62 0.31 -26.23
CA ALA A 166 34.50 0.81 -24.87
C ALA A 166 33.73 -0.14 -23.91
N LEU A 167 34.00 -1.44 -24.00
CA LEU A 167 33.42 -2.44 -23.10
C LEU A 167 33.68 -2.09 -21.62
N GLY A 168 32.67 -2.23 -20.78
CA GLY A 168 32.74 -1.84 -19.36
C GLY A 168 32.42 -0.36 -19.14
N GLY A 169 31.78 0.30 -20.11
CA GLY A 169 31.20 1.63 -19.90
C GLY A 169 30.02 1.62 -18.91
N ALA A 170 29.32 0.48 -18.83
CA ALA A 170 28.32 0.16 -17.83
C ALA A 170 28.49 -1.33 -17.44
N VAL A 171 28.36 -1.65 -16.16
CA VAL A 171 28.38 -3.01 -15.62
C VAL A 171 27.27 -3.15 -14.59
N ALA A 172 26.71 -4.36 -14.46
CA ALA A 172 25.76 -4.68 -13.41
C ALA A 172 25.70 -6.18 -13.13
N GLY A 173 25.21 -6.55 -11.95
CA GLY A 173 24.65 -7.88 -11.72
C GLY A 173 23.44 -8.12 -12.62
N ALA A 174 23.24 -9.37 -13.05
CA ALA A 174 22.11 -9.78 -13.89
C ALA A 174 21.12 -10.71 -13.16
N GLY A 175 21.41 -11.06 -11.90
CA GLY A 175 20.71 -12.15 -11.20
C GLY A 175 20.85 -13.48 -11.95
N ASP A 176 19.98 -14.44 -11.66
CA ASP A 176 19.95 -15.73 -12.34
C ASP A 176 19.04 -15.67 -13.57
N ILE A 177 19.56 -15.14 -14.69
CA ILE A 177 18.78 -15.02 -15.94
C ILE A 177 18.54 -16.37 -16.61
N ASN A 178 19.39 -17.36 -16.32
CA ASN A 178 19.37 -18.65 -16.99
C ASN A 178 18.68 -19.76 -16.16
N GLY A 179 18.31 -19.46 -14.92
CA GLY A 179 17.56 -20.31 -14.01
C GLY A 179 18.35 -21.50 -13.46
N ASP A 180 19.67 -21.39 -13.34
CA ASP A 180 20.53 -22.46 -12.80
C ASP A 180 20.89 -22.28 -11.31
N GLY A 181 20.42 -21.21 -10.70
CA GLY A 181 20.59 -20.85 -9.30
C GLY A 181 21.93 -20.18 -8.99
N ILE A 182 22.66 -19.71 -9.99
CA ILE A 182 23.92 -18.98 -9.84
C ILE A 182 23.75 -17.59 -10.44
N ASP A 183 24.28 -16.57 -9.77
CA ASP A 183 24.20 -15.21 -10.29
C ASP A 183 25.01 -15.03 -11.58
N ASP A 184 24.43 -14.29 -12.51
CA ASP A 184 25.03 -13.89 -13.77
C ASP A 184 25.37 -12.39 -13.73
N PHE A 185 26.11 -11.89 -14.72
CA PHE A 185 26.37 -10.46 -14.84
C PHE A 185 26.36 -9.96 -16.28
N ILE A 186 26.19 -8.64 -16.44
CA ILE A 186 26.08 -7.97 -17.73
C ILE A 186 27.08 -6.82 -17.87
N VAL A 187 27.64 -6.67 -19.07
CA VAL A 187 28.60 -5.61 -19.42
C VAL A 187 28.18 -4.89 -20.70
N GLY A 188 28.00 -3.57 -20.62
CA GLY A 188 27.65 -2.71 -21.74
C GLY A 188 28.86 -2.20 -22.54
N ALA A 189 28.65 -2.03 -23.85
CA ALA A 189 29.59 -1.49 -24.82
C ALA A 189 28.84 -0.67 -25.88
N LYS A 190 28.39 0.53 -25.50
CA LYS A 190 27.48 1.36 -26.31
C LYS A 190 28.02 1.81 -27.67
N TYR A 191 29.34 1.85 -27.85
CA TYR A 191 29.99 2.23 -29.10
C TYR A 191 30.36 1.03 -29.97
N ALA A 192 30.07 -0.20 -29.51
CA ALA A 192 30.40 -1.39 -30.28
C ALA A 192 29.50 -1.53 -31.51
N ASP A 193 30.12 -1.78 -32.65
CA ASP A 193 29.42 -2.04 -33.91
C ASP A 193 28.84 -3.46 -33.92
N ALA A 194 27.51 -3.57 -34.01
CA ALA A 194 26.81 -4.85 -34.14
C ALA A 194 26.43 -5.13 -35.61
N SER A 195 25.71 -6.23 -35.82
CA SER A 195 25.26 -6.71 -37.13
C SER A 195 24.48 -5.63 -37.91
N ALA A 196 23.78 -4.74 -37.20
CA ALA A 196 22.94 -3.67 -37.75
C ALA A 196 23.71 -2.41 -38.22
N GLY A 197 25.00 -2.25 -37.87
CA GLY A 197 25.84 -1.14 -38.32
C GLY A 197 26.57 -0.38 -37.21
N ALA A 198 26.96 0.87 -37.50
CA ALA A 198 27.81 1.65 -36.61
C ALA A 198 27.07 2.14 -35.35
N ASP A 199 27.75 2.15 -34.20
CA ASP A 199 27.23 2.68 -32.92
C ASP A 199 25.84 2.11 -32.54
N THR A 200 25.54 0.88 -32.97
CA THR A 200 24.33 0.17 -32.54
C THR A 200 24.39 -0.19 -31.06
N GLY A 201 25.61 -0.38 -30.55
CA GLY A 201 25.88 -0.87 -29.21
C GLY A 201 25.76 -2.38 -29.08
N LYS A 202 26.41 -2.92 -28.04
CA LYS A 202 26.31 -4.31 -27.60
C LYS A 202 26.28 -4.38 -26.08
N SER A 203 25.70 -5.46 -25.57
CA SER A 203 25.89 -5.89 -24.18
C SER A 203 26.33 -7.35 -24.15
N TYR A 204 27.04 -7.76 -23.11
CA TYR A 204 27.58 -9.09 -22.96
C TYR A 204 27.14 -9.66 -21.63
N VAL A 205 26.39 -10.75 -21.67
CA VAL A 205 25.94 -11.49 -20.49
C VAL A 205 26.90 -12.64 -20.29
N VAL A 206 27.41 -12.81 -19.08
CA VAL A 206 28.30 -13.91 -18.71
C VAL A 206 27.61 -14.72 -17.64
N PHE A 207 27.56 -16.03 -17.85
CA PHE A 207 26.93 -16.90 -16.86
C PHE A 207 27.87 -17.20 -15.69
N GLY A 208 27.30 -17.22 -14.49
CA GLY A 208 27.91 -17.75 -13.29
C GLY A 208 28.28 -19.23 -13.45
N SER A 209 29.22 -19.69 -12.64
CA SER A 209 29.67 -21.08 -12.72
C SER A 209 30.38 -21.55 -11.45
N THR A 210 30.07 -22.78 -11.04
CA THR A 210 30.90 -23.55 -10.10
C THR A 210 32.25 -24.00 -10.70
N GLY A 211 32.44 -23.82 -12.01
CA GLY A 211 33.67 -24.14 -12.71
C GLY A 211 34.76 -23.07 -12.52
N ALA A 212 36.02 -23.46 -12.73
CA ALA A 212 37.12 -22.51 -12.65
C ALA A 212 37.06 -21.48 -13.80
N PHE A 213 37.09 -20.19 -13.45
CA PHE A 213 37.20 -19.11 -14.43
C PHE A 213 38.64 -18.96 -14.93
N SER A 214 38.79 -18.69 -16.22
CA SER A 214 40.08 -18.30 -16.77
C SER A 214 40.41 -16.87 -16.35
N ALA A 215 41.65 -16.61 -15.92
CA ALA A 215 42.13 -15.28 -15.52
C ALA A 215 41.79 -14.17 -16.53
N THR A 216 41.76 -14.52 -17.82
CA THR A 216 41.42 -13.61 -18.91
C THR A 216 40.64 -14.34 -19.99
N PHE A 217 39.55 -13.76 -20.47
CA PHE A 217 38.92 -14.17 -21.73
C PHE A 217 38.33 -12.97 -22.49
N GLN A 218 38.04 -13.15 -23.77
CA GLN A 218 37.51 -12.10 -24.65
C GLN A 218 35.99 -12.25 -24.79
N ALA A 219 35.28 -11.14 -24.94
CA ALA A 219 33.82 -11.15 -25.09
C ALA A 219 33.33 -12.00 -26.29
N SER A 220 34.11 -12.07 -27.38
CA SER A 220 33.82 -12.94 -28.53
C SER A 220 33.83 -14.44 -28.26
N THR A 221 34.25 -14.88 -27.07
CA THR A 221 34.24 -16.31 -26.69
C THR A 221 32.91 -16.78 -26.12
N LEU A 222 31.97 -15.87 -25.89
CA LEU A 222 30.60 -16.19 -25.46
C LEU A 222 29.86 -16.96 -26.55
N ASN A 223 29.22 -18.07 -26.16
CA ASN A 223 28.72 -19.05 -27.12
C ASN A 223 27.36 -19.68 -26.76
N GLY A 224 26.71 -19.16 -25.72
CA GLY A 224 25.42 -19.63 -25.20
C GLY A 224 25.54 -20.63 -24.06
N SER A 225 26.74 -21.19 -23.80
CA SER A 225 27.00 -22.05 -22.63
C SER A 225 27.73 -21.37 -21.49
N ASN A 226 28.39 -20.25 -21.77
CA ASN A 226 29.14 -19.44 -20.79
C ASN A 226 28.66 -17.98 -20.80
N GLY A 227 27.46 -17.75 -21.32
CA GLY A 227 26.91 -16.43 -21.61
C GLY A 227 26.73 -16.17 -23.10
N PHE A 228 26.27 -14.97 -23.45
CA PHE A 228 25.87 -14.60 -24.81
C PHE A 228 26.02 -13.09 -25.05
N VAL A 229 26.01 -12.69 -26.33
CA VAL A 229 26.01 -11.27 -26.72
C VAL A 229 24.60 -10.79 -27.05
N ILE A 230 24.28 -9.55 -26.66
CA ILE A 230 23.07 -8.83 -27.04
C ILE A 230 23.46 -7.76 -28.06
N ASN A 231 22.91 -7.84 -29.26
CA ASN A 231 23.20 -6.91 -30.36
C ASN A 231 22.12 -5.83 -30.46
N GLY A 232 22.56 -4.57 -30.55
CA GLY A 232 21.69 -3.41 -30.81
C GLY A 232 20.84 -3.55 -32.07
N ALA A 233 19.65 -2.94 -32.07
CA ALA A 233 18.66 -3.15 -33.12
C ALA A 233 18.91 -2.30 -34.39
N ALA A 234 19.42 -1.08 -34.24
CA ALA A 234 19.63 -0.13 -35.33
C ALA A 234 20.83 0.81 -35.07
N ILE A 235 21.29 1.44 -36.16
CA ILE A 235 22.44 2.35 -36.18
C ILE A 235 22.19 3.53 -35.26
N GLY A 236 23.12 3.80 -34.34
CA GLY A 236 23.07 4.91 -33.41
C GLY A 236 22.17 4.69 -32.18
N ASP A 237 21.56 3.52 -32.02
CA ASP A 237 20.75 3.20 -30.83
C ASP A 237 21.53 3.33 -29.52
N SER A 238 22.86 3.14 -29.58
CA SER A 238 23.74 3.18 -28.41
C SER A 238 23.30 2.23 -27.29
N SER A 239 22.82 1.03 -27.66
CA SER A 239 22.38 0.03 -26.68
C SER A 239 23.52 -0.42 -25.76
N GLY A 240 23.22 -0.64 -24.48
CA GLY A 240 24.24 -0.87 -23.46
C GLY A 240 24.89 0.42 -22.96
N GLN A 241 24.20 1.57 -23.14
CA GLN A 241 24.52 2.84 -22.49
C GLN A 241 24.39 2.73 -20.97
N SER A 242 23.37 2.02 -20.51
CA SER A 242 23.19 1.51 -19.15
C SER A 242 22.73 0.06 -19.25
N VAL A 243 23.07 -0.74 -18.24
CA VAL A 243 22.66 -2.15 -18.10
C VAL A 243 22.35 -2.40 -16.63
N SER A 244 21.36 -3.25 -16.37
CA SER A 244 21.01 -3.70 -15.02
C SER A 244 20.23 -5.01 -15.11
N SER A 245 20.10 -5.73 -13.99
CA SER A 245 18.97 -6.63 -13.80
C SER A 245 17.68 -5.83 -13.85
N ALA A 246 16.63 -6.41 -14.42
CA ALA A 246 15.28 -5.88 -14.30
C ALA A 246 14.54 -6.49 -13.09
N GLY A 247 15.12 -7.51 -12.43
CA GLY A 247 14.38 -8.35 -11.51
C GLY A 247 13.41 -9.27 -12.26
N ASP A 248 12.44 -9.87 -11.57
CA ASP A 248 11.35 -10.64 -12.18
C ASP A 248 10.14 -9.73 -12.47
N VAL A 249 10.26 -8.89 -13.50
CA VAL A 249 9.18 -7.93 -13.85
C VAL A 249 7.92 -8.61 -14.36
N ASN A 250 8.02 -9.89 -14.77
CA ASN A 250 6.97 -10.61 -15.48
C ASN A 250 6.32 -11.73 -14.64
N GLY A 251 6.90 -12.05 -13.48
CA GLY A 251 6.38 -13.01 -12.50
C GLY A 251 6.63 -14.48 -12.85
N ASP A 252 7.65 -14.80 -13.64
CA ASP A 252 7.98 -16.18 -14.01
C ASP A 252 9.04 -16.86 -13.13
N GLY A 253 9.56 -16.13 -12.14
CA GLY A 253 10.54 -16.57 -11.15
C GLY A 253 11.98 -16.58 -11.67
N VAL A 254 12.25 -15.96 -12.82
CA VAL A 254 13.60 -15.85 -13.40
C VAL A 254 13.95 -14.37 -13.57
N SER A 255 15.19 -14.00 -13.26
CA SER A 255 15.63 -12.61 -13.44
C SER A 255 15.61 -12.19 -14.91
N ASP A 256 15.14 -10.98 -15.18
CA ASP A 256 15.11 -10.36 -16.49
C ASP A 256 16.27 -9.33 -16.62
N LEU A 257 16.56 -8.89 -17.84
CA LEU A 257 17.59 -7.88 -18.11
C LEU A 257 17.01 -6.57 -18.60
N LEU A 258 17.61 -5.47 -18.18
CA LEU A 258 17.33 -4.12 -18.65
C LEU A 258 18.53 -3.53 -19.40
N ILE A 259 18.29 -3.06 -20.62
CA ILE A 259 19.32 -2.50 -21.50
C ILE A 259 18.88 -1.11 -21.97
N GLY A 260 19.53 -0.06 -21.47
CA GLY A 260 19.32 1.32 -21.89
C GLY A 260 19.88 1.61 -23.28
N ALA A 261 19.12 2.36 -24.08
CA ALA A 261 19.45 2.73 -25.46
C ALA A 261 19.02 4.17 -25.75
N SER A 262 19.80 5.13 -25.24
CA SER A 262 19.45 6.57 -25.30
C SER A 262 19.40 7.19 -26.70
N GLY A 263 19.96 6.51 -27.71
CA GLY A 263 19.87 6.92 -29.11
C GLY A 263 18.68 6.33 -29.87
N LEU A 264 17.94 5.39 -29.27
CA LEU A 264 16.89 4.61 -29.92
C LEU A 264 15.80 5.51 -30.51
N GLY A 265 15.60 5.42 -31.83
CA GLY A 265 14.53 6.16 -32.53
C GLY A 265 14.59 7.69 -32.41
N GLY A 266 15.70 8.25 -31.92
CA GLY A 266 15.87 9.68 -31.63
C GLY A 266 15.18 10.18 -30.36
N THR A 267 14.25 9.41 -29.79
CA THR A 267 13.61 9.68 -28.49
C THR A 267 14.40 9.09 -27.32
N GLY A 268 15.24 8.10 -27.61
CA GLY A 268 15.76 7.16 -26.62
C GLY A 268 14.72 6.11 -26.23
N GLY A 269 15.13 5.20 -25.38
CA GLY A 269 14.32 4.11 -24.84
C GLY A 269 15.19 3.06 -24.16
N ALA A 270 14.61 1.89 -23.93
CA ALA A 270 15.31 0.75 -23.35
C ALA A 270 14.69 -0.55 -23.87
N TYR A 271 15.30 -1.67 -23.52
CA TYR A 271 14.79 -3.01 -23.79
C TYR A 271 14.79 -3.81 -22.51
N VAL A 272 13.70 -4.53 -22.26
CA VAL A 272 13.68 -5.63 -21.31
C VAL A 272 13.80 -6.93 -22.09
N LEU A 273 14.72 -7.79 -21.69
CA LEU A 273 14.90 -9.15 -22.23
C LEU A 273 14.55 -10.14 -21.13
N PHE A 274 13.57 -11.01 -21.38
CA PHE A 274 13.16 -11.97 -20.38
C PHE A 274 14.18 -13.10 -20.17
N GLY A 275 14.38 -13.46 -18.91
CA GLY A 275 15.10 -14.64 -18.47
C GLY A 275 14.43 -15.93 -18.92
N LYS A 276 15.19 -17.04 -18.89
CA LYS A 276 14.64 -18.36 -19.20
C LYS A 276 15.55 -19.52 -18.84
N THR A 277 14.91 -20.60 -18.40
CA THR A 277 15.52 -21.90 -18.06
C THR A 277 15.89 -22.77 -19.27
N THR A 278 15.44 -22.42 -20.48
CA THR A 278 15.71 -23.24 -21.69
C THR A 278 17.05 -22.95 -22.35
N GLY A 279 17.85 -22.05 -21.76
CA GLY A 279 19.16 -21.65 -22.23
C GLY A 279 19.12 -20.64 -23.38
N PHE A 280 20.22 -19.92 -23.55
CA PHE A 280 20.40 -18.90 -24.59
C PHE A 280 21.26 -19.40 -25.75
N GLY A 281 21.03 -18.85 -26.93
CA GLY A 281 21.98 -18.98 -28.04
C GLY A 281 23.19 -18.08 -27.81
N ALA A 282 24.20 -18.18 -28.67
CA ALA A 282 25.39 -17.32 -28.56
C ALA A 282 25.10 -15.82 -28.72
N ALA A 283 23.98 -15.46 -29.38
CA ALA A 283 23.58 -14.09 -29.61
C ALA A 283 22.05 -13.90 -29.50
N VAL A 284 21.64 -12.75 -29.00
CA VAL A 284 20.26 -12.24 -28.99
C VAL A 284 20.24 -10.91 -29.74
N GLU A 285 19.33 -10.76 -30.70
CA GLU A 285 19.16 -9.52 -31.45
C GLU A 285 17.99 -8.72 -30.86
N LEU A 286 18.21 -7.48 -30.41
CA LEU A 286 17.15 -6.64 -29.84
C LEU A 286 16.03 -6.33 -30.84
N SER A 287 16.32 -6.40 -32.14
CA SER A 287 15.32 -6.30 -33.21
C SER A 287 14.30 -7.45 -33.23
N SER A 288 14.55 -8.54 -32.48
CA SER A 288 13.68 -9.71 -32.40
C SER A 288 12.74 -9.74 -31.18
N ILE A 289 12.83 -8.72 -30.32
CA ILE A 289 11.97 -8.54 -29.15
C ILE A 289 10.51 -8.36 -29.59
N ASN A 290 9.58 -9.10 -28.96
CA ASN A 290 8.20 -9.21 -29.47
C ASN A 290 7.10 -9.40 -28.41
N GLY A 291 7.41 -9.25 -27.11
CA GLY A 291 6.47 -9.43 -26.00
C GLY A 291 6.52 -10.83 -25.37
N THR A 292 7.01 -11.84 -26.09
CA THR A 292 7.19 -13.20 -25.53
C THR A 292 8.61 -13.46 -25.00
N ASN A 293 9.56 -12.64 -25.40
CA ASN A 293 10.97 -12.73 -25.04
C ASN A 293 11.49 -11.40 -24.47
N GLY A 294 10.59 -10.58 -23.92
CA GLY A 294 10.86 -9.22 -23.50
C GLY A 294 10.06 -8.18 -24.29
N PHE A 295 10.31 -6.90 -24.01
CA PHE A 295 9.61 -5.78 -24.63
C PHE A 295 10.51 -4.57 -24.84
N GLN A 296 10.16 -3.72 -25.81
CA GLN A 296 10.83 -2.44 -26.03
C GLN A 296 10.13 -1.33 -25.24
N ILE A 297 10.91 -0.48 -24.58
CA ILE A 297 10.45 0.76 -23.97
C ILE A 297 10.73 1.91 -24.93
N VAL A 298 9.69 2.67 -25.27
CA VAL A 298 9.75 3.76 -26.25
C VAL A 298 9.64 5.11 -25.55
N GLY A 299 10.66 5.96 -25.76
CA GLY A 299 10.72 7.32 -25.23
C GLY A 299 9.59 8.23 -25.74
N GLU A 300 9.32 9.30 -24.98
CA GLU A 300 8.20 10.22 -25.24
C GLU A 300 8.49 11.20 -26.40
N ALA A 301 9.61 11.94 -26.33
CA ALA A 301 9.94 12.97 -27.30
C ALA A 301 11.40 12.91 -27.77
N ALA A 302 11.64 13.45 -28.98
CA ALA A 302 12.96 13.42 -29.60
C ALA A 302 13.92 14.33 -28.83
N GLY A 303 15.11 13.82 -28.50
CA GLY A 303 16.10 14.53 -27.70
C GLY A 303 15.96 14.37 -26.19
N ASP A 304 14.95 13.65 -25.70
CA ASP A 304 14.79 13.36 -24.26
C ASP A 304 15.88 12.44 -23.71
N LEU A 305 16.51 11.65 -24.59
CA LEU A 305 17.56 10.68 -24.26
C LEU A 305 17.10 9.64 -23.23
N SER A 306 15.85 9.16 -23.33
CA SER A 306 15.33 8.13 -22.43
C SER A 306 16.21 6.86 -22.43
N GLY A 307 16.41 6.24 -21.28
CA GLY A 307 17.31 5.08 -21.13
C GLY A 307 18.79 5.49 -21.02
N TYR A 308 19.06 6.75 -20.65
CA TYR A 308 20.40 7.17 -20.27
C TYR A 308 20.88 6.39 -19.04
N SER A 309 20.03 6.34 -18.02
CA SER A 309 20.08 5.42 -16.89
C SER A 309 18.85 4.51 -16.93
N ALA A 310 19.00 3.28 -16.48
CA ALA A 310 17.94 2.28 -16.44
C ALA A 310 18.31 1.23 -15.38
N THR A 311 17.40 0.96 -14.43
CA THR A 311 17.63 -0.03 -13.36
C THR A 311 16.31 -0.62 -12.85
N SER A 312 16.37 -1.81 -12.27
CA SER A 312 15.34 -2.26 -11.34
C SER A 312 15.34 -1.38 -10.09
N ILE A 313 14.15 -1.19 -9.52
CA ILE A 313 13.94 -0.42 -8.30
C ILE A 313 13.30 -1.24 -7.18
N GLY A 314 13.18 -2.56 -7.36
CA GLY A 314 12.42 -3.43 -6.47
C GLY A 314 10.90 -3.25 -6.66
N ASP A 315 10.11 -3.67 -5.69
CA ASP A 315 8.64 -3.58 -5.70
C ASP A 315 8.18 -2.29 -5.00
N ILE A 316 8.08 -1.19 -5.75
CA ILE A 316 7.74 0.14 -5.20
C ILE A 316 6.26 0.25 -4.84
N ASN A 317 5.42 -0.67 -5.33
CA ASN A 317 3.97 -0.60 -5.22
C ASN A 317 3.35 -1.73 -4.38
N GLY A 318 4.16 -2.71 -3.95
CA GLY A 318 3.76 -3.82 -3.09
C GLY A 318 2.91 -4.89 -3.79
N ASP A 319 2.98 -5.03 -5.12
CA ASP A 319 2.21 -6.03 -5.87
C ASP A 319 2.94 -7.37 -6.08
N GLY A 320 4.18 -7.45 -5.59
CA GLY A 320 5.04 -8.63 -5.59
C GLY A 320 5.86 -8.81 -6.88
N PHE A 321 5.91 -7.80 -7.76
CA PHE A 321 6.72 -7.83 -8.98
C PHE A 321 7.76 -6.72 -8.97
N ASP A 322 8.95 -7.01 -9.46
CA ASP A 322 9.98 -5.99 -9.58
C ASP A 322 9.57 -4.92 -10.60
N ASP A 323 9.78 -3.67 -10.22
CA ASP A 323 9.55 -2.49 -11.03
C ASP A 323 10.86 -1.97 -11.62
N ILE A 324 10.75 -1.15 -12.68
CA ILE A 324 11.91 -0.57 -13.35
C ILE A 324 11.77 0.93 -13.53
N ALA A 325 12.90 1.63 -13.45
CA ALA A 325 12.99 3.07 -13.68
C ALA A 325 13.90 3.42 -14.88
N ILE A 326 13.47 4.40 -15.66
CA ILE A 326 14.14 4.88 -16.88
C ILE A 326 14.39 6.38 -16.78
N GLY A 327 15.66 6.80 -16.86
CA GLY A 327 16.05 8.21 -16.85
C GLY A 327 16.11 8.83 -18.24
N ALA A 328 15.64 10.07 -18.35
CA ALA A 328 15.60 10.88 -19.57
C ALA A 328 16.07 12.30 -19.28
N ILE A 329 17.40 12.49 -19.24
CA ILE A 329 18.05 13.74 -18.82
C ILE A 329 17.75 14.94 -19.73
N GLY A 330 17.42 14.69 -21.00
CA GLY A 330 17.14 15.73 -21.98
C GLY A 330 15.70 16.23 -21.98
N ALA A 331 14.81 15.60 -21.19
CA ALA A 331 13.39 15.88 -21.23
C ALA A 331 13.04 17.26 -20.68
N ASP A 332 11.98 17.85 -21.25
CA ASP A 332 11.51 19.20 -20.95
C ASP A 332 10.14 19.23 -20.19
N PRO A 333 10.03 18.63 -18.98
CA PRO A 333 8.77 18.58 -18.26
C PRO A 333 8.24 19.98 -17.94
N SER A 334 6.94 20.19 -18.13
CA SER A 334 6.27 21.46 -17.82
C SER A 334 6.92 22.68 -18.51
N GLY A 335 7.61 22.48 -19.64
CA GLY A 335 8.32 23.52 -20.38
C GLY A 335 9.66 23.96 -19.77
N LYS A 336 10.20 23.21 -18.80
CA LYS A 336 11.51 23.46 -18.19
C LYS A 336 12.59 22.75 -19.00
N SER A 337 13.47 23.48 -19.67
CA SER A 337 14.46 22.92 -20.59
C SER A 337 15.49 22.05 -19.86
N SER A 338 15.64 20.80 -20.31
CA SER A 338 16.56 19.79 -19.76
C SER A 338 16.47 19.66 -18.24
N ALA A 339 15.26 19.81 -17.70
CA ALA A 339 15.01 19.53 -16.29
C ALA A 339 15.10 18.02 -16.02
N GLY A 340 14.88 17.20 -17.05
CA GLY A 340 14.93 15.75 -16.97
C GLY A 340 13.62 15.13 -16.46
N LYS A 341 13.40 13.87 -16.82
CA LYS A 341 12.30 13.04 -16.34
C LYS A 341 12.83 11.67 -15.93
N THR A 342 12.16 11.07 -14.95
CA THR A 342 12.31 9.65 -14.62
C THR A 342 10.96 8.97 -14.79
N TYR A 343 10.94 7.82 -15.44
CA TYR A 343 9.71 7.05 -15.67
C TYR A 343 9.80 5.75 -14.90
N VAL A 344 8.82 5.45 -14.06
CA VAL A 344 8.69 4.18 -13.35
C VAL A 344 7.64 3.34 -14.08
N ILE A 345 7.96 2.09 -14.38
CA ILE A 345 7.07 1.14 -15.05
C ILE A 345 6.85 -0.01 -14.08
N PHE A 346 5.58 -0.32 -13.82
CA PHE A 346 5.26 -1.40 -12.90
C PHE A 346 5.43 -2.78 -13.53
N GLY A 347 6.03 -3.69 -12.77
CA GLY A 347 6.01 -5.13 -12.99
C GLY A 347 4.57 -5.65 -12.98
N LYS A 348 4.34 -6.83 -13.54
CA LYS A 348 3.03 -7.50 -13.46
C LYS A 348 3.06 -8.95 -13.93
N ASN A 349 2.13 -9.72 -13.36
CA ASN A 349 1.73 -11.01 -13.92
C ASN A 349 0.95 -10.86 -15.24
N GLY A 350 1.19 -11.76 -16.20
CA GLY A 350 0.46 -11.81 -17.47
C GLY A 350 1.20 -11.20 -18.67
N GLY A 351 2.47 -10.82 -18.47
CA GLY A 351 3.40 -10.42 -19.52
C GLY A 351 3.14 -9.04 -20.12
N PHE A 352 4.16 -8.54 -20.81
CA PHE A 352 4.12 -7.26 -21.50
C PHE A 352 3.77 -7.43 -22.98
N GLY A 353 3.14 -6.41 -23.57
CA GLY A 353 3.11 -6.31 -25.03
C GLY A 353 4.52 -6.11 -25.58
N ALA A 354 4.72 -6.23 -26.89
CA ALA A 354 6.03 -5.99 -27.52
C ALA A 354 6.60 -4.59 -27.26
N THR A 355 5.75 -3.64 -26.85
CA THR A 355 6.13 -2.25 -26.62
C THR A 355 5.41 -1.66 -25.41
N VAL A 356 6.15 -0.93 -24.59
CA VAL A 356 5.67 -0.04 -23.53
C VAL A 356 6.03 1.40 -23.93
N ASN A 357 5.05 2.29 -23.98
CA ASN A 357 5.27 3.70 -24.33
C ASN A 357 5.31 4.53 -23.05
N LEU A 358 6.39 5.27 -22.81
CA LEU A 358 6.55 6.09 -21.60
C LEU A 358 5.48 7.19 -21.49
N SER A 359 4.94 7.65 -22.61
CA SER A 359 3.83 8.63 -22.66
C SER A 359 2.47 8.07 -22.22
N ALA A 360 2.36 6.75 -22.01
CA ALA A 360 1.12 6.07 -21.63
C ALA A 360 1.04 5.69 -20.15
N LEU A 361 2.01 6.12 -19.34
CA LEU A 361 2.01 5.93 -17.89
C LEU A 361 0.92 6.78 -17.23
N ASN A 362 0.16 6.20 -16.31
CA ASN A 362 -1.08 6.81 -15.80
C ASN A 362 -1.34 6.62 -14.30
N GLY A 363 -0.36 6.12 -13.55
CA GLY A 363 -0.47 5.83 -12.11
C GLY A 363 -0.89 4.39 -11.81
N ALA A 364 -1.55 3.69 -12.74
CA ALA A 364 -1.91 2.27 -12.58
C ALA A 364 -0.93 1.30 -13.25
N ASN A 365 -0.11 1.77 -14.19
CA ASN A 365 0.90 0.99 -14.91
C ASN A 365 2.31 1.56 -14.76
N GLY A 366 2.50 2.44 -13.78
CA GLY A 366 3.68 3.25 -13.57
C GLY A 366 3.38 4.75 -13.56
N PHE A 367 4.39 5.56 -13.24
CA PHE A 367 4.27 7.00 -13.07
C PHE A 367 5.51 7.75 -13.57
N ILE A 368 5.43 9.08 -13.59
CA ILE A 368 6.49 9.97 -14.11
C ILE A 368 6.93 10.94 -13.02
N VAL A 369 8.24 11.08 -12.82
CA VAL A 369 8.84 12.10 -11.95
C VAL A 369 9.41 13.22 -12.83
N HIS A 370 8.95 14.45 -12.60
CA HIS A 370 9.38 15.65 -13.33
C HIS A 370 10.49 16.40 -12.60
N GLY A 371 11.54 16.77 -13.33
CA GLY A 371 12.59 17.66 -12.86
C GLY A 371 12.10 19.01 -12.33
N GLY A 372 12.80 19.52 -11.32
CA GLY A 372 12.41 20.71 -10.56
C GLY A 372 12.60 22.02 -11.31
N ALA A 373 13.75 22.20 -11.96
CA ALA A 373 14.17 23.43 -12.64
C ALA A 373 14.95 23.15 -13.95
N ASN A 374 15.19 24.21 -14.74
CA ASN A 374 15.91 24.08 -16.01
C ASN A 374 17.34 23.57 -15.77
N GLN A 375 17.80 22.65 -16.62
CA GLN A 375 19.14 22.06 -16.62
C GLN A 375 19.50 21.25 -15.37
N ASP A 376 18.52 20.87 -14.54
CA ASP A 376 18.78 19.98 -13.39
C ASP A 376 19.22 18.57 -13.86
N GLU A 377 18.85 18.17 -15.08
CA GLU A 377 19.16 16.87 -15.70
C GLU A 377 18.78 15.68 -14.78
N LEU A 378 17.57 15.71 -14.21
CA LEU A 378 17.03 14.62 -13.41
C LEU A 378 17.06 13.29 -14.18
N GLY A 379 17.42 12.22 -13.48
CA GLY A 379 17.49 10.88 -14.04
C GLY A 379 18.87 10.57 -14.64
N ILE A 380 19.90 11.37 -14.33
CA ILE A 380 21.29 11.06 -14.70
C ILE A 380 21.77 9.75 -14.06
N SER A 381 21.34 9.51 -12.83
CA SER A 381 21.59 8.31 -12.03
C SER A 381 20.30 7.93 -11.30
N ILE A 382 20.04 6.64 -11.19
CA ILE A 382 18.86 6.06 -10.54
C ILE A 382 19.30 4.77 -9.86
N ALA A 383 18.78 4.49 -8.68
CA ALA A 383 18.93 3.22 -7.98
C ALA A 383 17.65 2.91 -7.19
N SER A 384 17.43 1.63 -6.86
CA SER A 384 16.58 1.31 -5.71
C SER A 384 17.19 1.95 -4.47
N ALA A 385 16.34 2.50 -3.61
CA ALA A 385 16.71 2.94 -2.28
C ALA A 385 16.41 1.89 -1.22
N GLY A 386 15.88 0.71 -1.60
CA GLY A 386 15.32 -0.29 -0.69
C GLY A 386 14.22 0.29 0.19
N ASP A 387 13.78 -0.43 1.20
CA ASP A 387 12.89 0.14 2.23
C ASP A 387 13.72 0.99 3.20
N MET A 388 13.78 2.30 2.96
CA MET A 388 14.62 3.20 3.77
C MET A 388 13.86 3.85 4.93
N ASN A 389 12.52 3.78 4.92
CA ASN A 389 11.65 4.32 5.97
C ASN A 389 10.99 3.24 6.86
N GLY A 390 11.12 1.96 6.50
CA GLY A 390 10.57 0.80 7.20
C GLY A 390 9.07 0.60 7.00
N ASP A 391 8.49 1.12 5.92
CA ASP A 391 7.05 0.98 5.65
C ASP A 391 6.70 -0.31 4.87
N GLY A 392 7.71 -1.09 4.52
CA GLY A 392 7.60 -2.39 3.85
C GLY A 392 7.58 -2.31 2.33
N TYR A 393 7.80 -1.15 1.71
CA TYR A 393 7.89 -0.98 0.26
C TYR A 393 9.28 -0.50 -0.15
N ASP A 394 9.75 -0.95 -1.30
CA ASP A 394 11.01 -0.42 -1.84
C ASP A 394 10.84 1.05 -2.21
N ASP A 395 11.87 1.85 -1.99
CA ASP A 395 11.93 3.27 -2.31
C ASP A 395 12.82 3.52 -3.54
N LEU A 396 12.76 4.74 -4.08
CA LEU A 396 13.51 5.14 -5.28
C LEU A 396 14.40 6.35 -5.02
N ILE A 397 15.68 6.27 -5.39
CA ILE A 397 16.59 7.44 -5.39
C ILE A 397 16.98 7.87 -6.82
N ILE A 398 16.90 9.17 -7.08
CA ILE A 398 17.11 9.78 -8.40
C ILE A 398 18.08 10.97 -8.29
N GLY A 399 19.15 10.95 -9.08
CA GLY A 399 20.11 12.04 -9.17
C GLY A 399 19.69 13.19 -10.09
N ALA A 400 20.02 14.42 -9.70
CA ALA A 400 19.91 15.67 -10.46
C ALA A 400 21.16 16.53 -10.19
N PHE A 401 22.29 16.07 -10.71
CA PHE A 401 23.62 16.56 -10.40
C PHE A 401 23.94 18.02 -10.76
N PHE A 402 23.16 18.66 -11.64
CA PHE A 402 23.28 20.11 -11.94
C PHE A 402 22.22 20.97 -11.25
N ALA A 403 21.40 20.37 -10.39
CA ALA A 403 20.46 21.12 -9.60
C ALA A 403 21.17 22.14 -8.69
N ASN A 404 20.47 23.24 -8.41
CA ASN A 404 21.00 24.42 -7.73
C ASN A 404 20.32 24.62 -6.36
N PRO A 405 20.46 23.67 -5.41
CA PRO A 405 19.78 23.71 -4.13
C PRO A 405 20.19 24.96 -3.37
N ASN A 406 19.21 25.64 -2.75
CA ASN A 406 19.43 26.86 -1.97
C ASN A 406 20.20 27.96 -2.73
N GLY A 407 20.18 27.94 -4.07
CA GLY A 407 20.90 28.89 -4.93
C GLY A 407 22.41 28.64 -5.04
N VAL A 408 22.91 27.46 -4.63
CA VAL A 408 24.31 27.07 -4.79
C VAL A 408 24.51 26.42 -6.17
N SER A 409 25.31 27.07 -7.03
CA SER A 409 25.51 26.64 -8.42
C SER A 409 26.04 25.23 -8.52
N ASP A 410 25.34 24.34 -9.23
CA ASP A 410 25.77 22.99 -9.55
C ASP A 410 26.25 22.19 -8.32
N ALA A 411 25.67 22.49 -7.15
CA ALA A 411 25.92 21.68 -5.96
C ALA A 411 25.35 20.27 -6.14
N GLY A 412 24.31 20.14 -6.98
CA GLY A 412 23.64 18.90 -7.27
C GLY A 412 22.63 18.52 -6.18
N GLN A 413 21.65 17.72 -6.57
CA GLN A 413 20.67 17.12 -5.66
C GLN A 413 20.50 15.63 -5.99
N ALA A 414 20.04 14.88 -4.99
CA ALA A 414 19.35 13.62 -5.22
C ALA A 414 17.94 13.72 -4.61
N TYR A 415 17.02 12.90 -5.07
CA TYR A 415 15.64 12.87 -4.60
C TYR A 415 15.27 11.44 -4.26
N VAL A 416 14.71 11.25 -3.07
CA VAL A 416 14.06 10.01 -2.68
C VAL A 416 12.58 10.15 -3.00
N ILE A 417 11.99 9.10 -3.55
CA ILE A 417 10.55 8.91 -3.74
C ILE A 417 10.16 7.66 -2.97
N PHE A 418 9.18 7.77 -2.07
CA PHE A 418 8.76 6.63 -1.24
C PHE A 418 7.85 5.63 -1.99
N GLY A 419 8.01 4.36 -1.66
CA GLY A 419 7.12 3.26 -2.03
C GLY A 419 5.71 3.40 -1.44
N SER A 420 4.71 2.72 -2.03
CA SER A 420 3.33 2.79 -1.55
C SER A 420 2.39 1.73 -2.14
N LYS A 421 1.70 0.96 -1.27
CA LYS A 421 0.55 0.10 -1.65
C LYS A 421 -0.69 0.85 -2.11
N TYR A 422 -0.80 2.15 -1.82
CA TYR A 422 -2.01 2.94 -2.08
C TYR A 422 -2.01 3.53 -3.50
N GLY A 423 -1.01 3.14 -4.32
CA GLY A 423 -0.84 3.58 -5.70
C GLY A 423 -0.17 4.95 -5.81
N PHE A 424 0.16 5.30 -7.05
CA PHE A 424 0.89 6.51 -7.38
C PHE A 424 0.05 7.46 -8.23
N LEU A 425 0.24 8.77 -8.03
CA LEU A 425 -0.21 9.74 -9.01
C LEU A 425 0.48 9.45 -10.35
N SER A 426 -0.20 9.72 -11.48
CA SER A 426 0.43 9.57 -12.80
C SER A 426 1.70 10.43 -12.96
N THR A 427 1.84 11.49 -12.17
CA THR A 427 2.98 12.40 -12.21
C THR A 427 3.30 12.96 -10.84
N ILE A 428 4.59 12.98 -10.49
CA ILE A 428 5.17 13.65 -9.32
C ILE A 428 6.04 14.81 -9.82
N ASP A 429 5.73 16.05 -9.44
CA ASP A 429 6.57 17.22 -9.74
C ASP A 429 7.47 17.53 -8.55
N LEU A 430 8.79 17.40 -8.73
CA LEU A 430 9.76 17.61 -7.65
C LEU A 430 9.76 19.05 -7.13
N ALA A 431 9.31 20.03 -7.92
CA ALA A 431 9.15 21.40 -7.44
C ALA A 431 8.03 21.55 -6.39
N ALA A 432 7.12 20.57 -6.32
CA ALA A 432 6.00 20.51 -5.39
C ALA A 432 6.02 19.23 -4.54
N LEU A 433 7.18 18.56 -4.43
CA LEU A 433 7.34 17.30 -3.71
C LEU A 433 6.86 17.42 -2.26
N LYS A 434 5.90 16.58 -1.90
CA LYS A 434 5.34 16.49 -0.55
C LYS A 434 6.20 15.55 0.30
N GLY A 435 6.21 15.76 1.62
CA GLY A 435 7.03 14.95 2.54
C GLY A 435 6.72 13.46 2.47
N TRP A 436 5.44 13.12 2.27
CA TRP A 436 4.97 11.75 2.09
C TRP A 436 5.29 11.12 0.74
N GLN A 437 5.62 11.93 -0.27
CA GLN A 437 6.09 11.43 -1.56
C GLN A 437 7.58 11.15 -1.54
N GLY A 438 8.32 11.67 -0.54
CA GLY A 438 9.76 11.62 -0.47
C GLY A 438 10.39 12.99 -0.15
N PHE A 439 11.69 13.10 -0.36
CA PHE A 439 12.45 14.30 0.01
C PHE A 439 13.69 14.53 -0.86
N ALA A 440 14.24 15.74 -0.79
CA ALA A 440 15.46 16.11 -1.51
C ALA A 440 16.70 16.02 -0.61
N LEU A 441 17.82 15.57 -1.19
CA LEU A 441 19.16 15.59 -0.63
C LEU A 441 19.96 16.69 -1.32
N ASN A 442 20.32 17.74 -0.59
CA ASN A 442 21.00 18.91 -1.14
C ASN A 442 22.53 18.77 -1.05
N GLY A 443 23.19 18.91 -2.19
CA GLY A 443 24.65 19.07 -2.28
C GLY A 443 25.17 20.26 -1.46
N VAL A 444 26.47 20.21 -1.15
CA VAL A 444 27.11 21.10 -0.16
C VAL A 444 27.73 22.34 -0.80
N GLY A 445 28.74 22.13 -1.64
CA GLY A 445 29.54 23.18 -2.27
C GLY A 445 29.14 23.43 -3.72
N ALA A 446 29.53 24.59 -4.25
CA ALA A 446 29.28 24.90 -5.65
C ALA A 446 30.15 24.03 -6.58
N ASN A 447 29.54 23.47 -7.62
CA ASN A 447 30.13 22.52 -8.57
C ASN A 447 30.48 21.14 -7.99
N ASP A 448 30.02 20.79 -6.78
CA ASP A 448 30.27 19.47 -6.18
C ASP A 448 29.56 18.34 -6.95
N VAL A 449 28.46 18.67 -7.64
CA VAL A 449 27.62 17.77 -8.45
C VAL A 449 27.16 16.51 -7.72
N ALA A 450 26.64 16.68 -6.50
CA ALA A 450 26.01 15.60 -5.73
C ALA A 450 24.84 14.97 -6.50
N GLY A 451 24.68 13.65 -6.42
CA GLY A 451 23.70 12.91 -7.21
C GLY A 451 24.20 12.55 -8.62
N SER A 452 25.49 12.75 -8.90
CA SER A 452 26.12 12.27 -10.14
C SER A 452 26.12 10.74 -10.27
N SER A 453 26.16 10.05 -9.13
CA SER A 453 25.82 8.64 -8.99
C SER A 453 25.05 8.44 -7.68
N VAL A 454 24.18 7.44 -7.64
CA VAL A 454 23.39 7.07 -6.45
C VAL A 454 23.36 5.56 -6.31
N GLY A 455 23.18 5.07 -5.08
CA GLY A 455 23.02 3.66 -4.73
C GLY A 455 22.48 3.54 -3.31
N ALA A 456 22.22 2.32 -2.83
CA ALA A 456 21.78 2.07 -1.46
C ALA A 456 22.32 0.72 -0.94
N ALA A 457 22.35 0.59 0.39
CA ALA A 457 22.67 -0.64 1.13
C ALA A 457 22.38 -0.42 2.62
N ASP A 458 22.04 -1.47 3.36
CA ASP A 458 22.04 -1.43 4.84
C ASP A 458 23.47 -1.61 5.37
N ILE A 459 24.23 -0.52 5.35
CA ILE A 459 25.67 -0.51 5.67
C ILE A 459 25.90 -0.67 7.18
N ASN A 460 24.88 -0.42 7.99
CA ASN A 460 24.99 -0.39 9.43
C ASN A 460 24.19 -1.51 10.16
N ASP A 461 23.41 -2.29 9.41
CA ASP A 461 22.58 -3.43 9.83
C ASP A 461 21.56 -3.04 10.91
N ASP A 462 20.89 -1.90 10.69
CA ASP A 462 19.76 -1.46 11.50
C ASP A 462 18.39 -1.86 10.91
N GLY A 463 18.40 -2.54 9.75
CA GLY A 463 17.22 -3.01 9.04
C GLY A 463 16.63 -1.97 8.10
N PHE A 464 17.27 -0.81 7.92
CA PHE A 464 16.85 0.23 6.99
C PHE A 464 17.93 0.46 5.94
N SER A 465 17.51 0.65 4.69
CA SER A 465 18.48 0.94 3.63
C SER A 465 19.11 2.33 3.79
N ASP A 466 20.44 2.40 3.71
CA ASP A 466 21.21 3.64 3.71
C ASP A 466 21.52 4.10 2.29
N LEU A 467 21.51 5.40 2.05
CA LEU A 467 21.69 5.98 0.72
C LEU A 467 23.14 6.39 0.47
N LEU A 468 23.65 6.08 -0.73
CA LEU A 468 24.96 6.49 -1.24
C LEU A 468 24.79 7.59 -2.30
N ILE A 469 25.47 8.73 -2.13
CA ILE A 469 25.36 9.89 -3.02
C ILE A 469 26.75 10.35 -3.47
N GLY A 470 27.08 10.12 -4.74
CA GLY A 470 28.32 10.54 -5.35
C GLY A 470 28.35 12.04 -5.69
N ALA A 471 29.39 12.73 -5.22
CA ALA A 471 29.70 14.13 -5.50
C ALA A 471 31.11 14.23 -6.09
N THR A 472 31.21 13.94 -7.39
CA THR A 472 32.49 13.69 -8.08
C THR A 472 33.47 14.85 -8.10
N ARG A 473 33.03 16.07 -7.80
CA ARG A 473 33.85 17.28 -7.94
C ARG A 473 34.06 18.01 -6.62
N THR A 474 33.64 17.43 -5.50
CA THR A 474 33.97 17.96 -4.18
C THR A 474 35.50 18.08 -4.03
N ASP A 475 35.92 19.12 -3.32
CA ASP A 475 37.32 19.43 -2.98
C ASP A 475 37.59 19.14 -1.49
N PRO A 476 37.79 17.87 -1.08
CA PRO A 476 38.24 17.55 0.27
C PRO A 476 39.50 18.34 0.67
N PRO A 477 39.72 18.62 1.97
CA PRO A 477 40.83 19.45 2.43
C PRO A 477 42.20 19.02 1.87
N GLY A 478 42.75 19.81 0.95
CA GLY A 478 44.07 19.58 0.35
C GLY A 478 44.09 18.70 -0.90
N LEU A 479 42.93 18.26 -1.40
CA LEU A 479 42.81 17.34 -2.55
C LEU A 479 41.75 17.84 -3.56
N ASN A 480 42.14 18.81 -4.40
CA ASN A 480 41.23 19.37 -5.41
C ASN A 480 40.75 18.31 -6.41
N GLY A 481 39.44 18.24 -6.64
CA GLY A 481 38.77 17.31 -7.54
C GLY A 481 38.89 15.85 -7.11
N ALA A 482 39.17 15.59 -5.84
CA ALA A 482 39.23 14.21 -5.37
C ALA A 482 37.86 13.54 -5.32
N GLY A 483 36.78 14.34 -5.22
CA GLY A 483 35.41 13.86 -5.08
C GLY A 483 35.11 13.34 -3.67
N SER A 484 33.84 13.26 -3.36
CA SER A 484 33.31 12.67 -2.12
C SER A 484 32.10 11.79 -2.44
N THR A 485 31.81 10.84 -1.55
CA THR A 485 30.54 10.13 -1.49
C THR A 485 29.91 10.44 -0.14
N TYR A 486 28.62 10.75 -0.10
CA TYR A 486 27.88 10.94 1.14
C TYR A 486 27.04 9.70 1.42
N VAL A 487 27.01 9.27 2.68
CA VAL A 487 26.11 8.23 3.16
C VAL A 487 25.05 8.90 4.02
N VAL A 488 23.77 8.63 3.76
CA VAL A 488 22.63 9.12 4.56
C VAL A 488 21.92 7.92 5.13
N PHE A 489 21.79 7.86 6.46
CA PHE A 489 21.19 6.69 7.09
C PHE A 489 19.66 6.68 6.94
N GLY A 490 19.11 5.48 6.72
CA GLY A 490 17.67 5.22 6.77
C GLY A 490 17.12 5.27 8.20
N GLY A 491 15.84 4.96 8.36
CA GLY A 491 15.23 4.77 9.67
C GLY A 491 13.75 5.12 9.72
N ALA A 492 13.04 4.56 10.71
CA ALA A 492 11.59 4.76 10.91
C ALA A 492 11.13 6.23 11.06
N ALA A 493 12.05 7.15 11.36
CA ALA A 493 11.75 8.58 11.45
C ALA A 493 11.89 9.31 10.09
N VAL A 494 12.42 8.65 9.06
CA VAL A 494 12.54 9.18 7.70
C VAL A 494 11.15 9.14 7.06
N GLY A 495 10.64 10.29 6.63
CA GLY A 495 9.28 10.40 6.09
C GLY A 495 8.19 10.70 7.13
N ALA A 496 8.46 10.49 8.42
CA ALA A 496 7.59 10.95 9.50
C ALA A 496 7.55 12.49 9.54
N GLY A 497 6.45 13.07 9.06
CA GLY A 497 6.25 14.52 9.07
C GLY A 497 6.18 15.07 10.49
N VAL A 498 6.81 16.22 10.74
CA VAL A 498 6.42 17.06 11.88
C VAL A 498 5.13 17.75 11.48
N ALA A 499 4.05 17.50 12.22
CA ALA A 499 2.75 18.13 11.99
C ALA A 499 2.87 19.65 11.81
N THR A 500 2.21 20.15 10.79
CA THR A 500 2.15 21.55 10.38
C THR A 500 0.71 22.05 10.45
N ASN A 501 0.31 23.06 9.65
CA ASN A 501 -1.10 23.47 9.58
C ASN A 501 -1.64 23.29 8.15
N GLY A 502 -1.05 22.38 7.40
CA GLY A 502 -1.55 21.97 6.10
C GLY A 502 -1.30 20.49 5.93
N ASP A 503 -1.83 19.93 4.85
CA ASP A 503 -1.90 18.50 4.58
C ASP A 503 -0.56 17.75 4.80
N ASP A 504 -0.52 16.92 5.83
CA ASP A 504 0.64 16.18 6.31
C ASP A 504 0.45 14.66 6.15
N LEU A 505 1.57 13.91 6.13
CA LEU A 505 1.57 12.48 6.46
C LEU A 505 2.28 12.30 7.78
N ILE A 506 1.60 11.65 8.71
CA ILE A 506 2.14 11.36 10.04
C ILE A 506 2.10 9.86 10.24
N VAL A 507 3.28 9.23 10.32
CA VAL A 507 3.40 7.80 10.55
C VAL A 507 4.06 7.60 11.92
N GLY A 508 3.44 6.75 12.74
CA GLY A 508 3.99 6.26 14.00
C GLY A 508 5.20 5.36 13.77
N GLY A 509 5.91 5.06 14.84
CA GLY A 509 6.92 4.01 14.85
C GLY A 509 6.30 2.64 15.13
N ALA A 510 7.15 1.65 15.43
CA ALA A 510 6.69 0.30 15.74
C ALA A 510 6.13 0.12 17.17
N GLY A 511 5.83 1.19 17.90
CA GLY A 511 5.33 1.05 19.27
C GLY A 511 4.67 2.31 19.80
N ALA A 512 3.68 2.13 20.68
CA ALA A 512 2.73 3.11 21.19
C ALA A 512 3.11 4.59 20.99
N ASP A 513 2.48 5.18 19.98
CA ASP A 513 2.73 6.53 19.51
C ASP A 513 1.62 7.51 19.89
N VAL A 514 1.95 8.79 19.82
CA VAL A 514 0.99 9.89 19.96
C VAL A 514 1.13 10.80 18.75
N LEU A 515 0.17 10.71 17.84
CA LEU A 515 0.15 11.40 16.55
C LEU A 515 -0.89 12.54 16.59
N SER A 516 -0.61 13.63 15.88
CA SER A 516 -1.54 14.78 15.78
C SER A 516 -1.38 15.51 14.46
N GLY A 517 -2.45 15.59 13.64
CA GLY A 517 -2.48 16.27 12.33
C GLY A 517 -2.51 17.80 12.41
N LEU A 518 -3.22 18.34 13.39
CA LEU A 518 -3.45 19.78 13.64
C LEU A 518 -4.52 20.38 12.70
N ASN A 519 -4.11 21.03 11.61
CA ASN A 519 -5.03 21.51 10.58
C ASN A 519 -4.50 21.00 9.24
N GLY A 520 -5.38 20.75 8.28
CA GLY A 520 -5.00 20.18 6.99
C GLY A 520 -5.87 18.98 6.70
N ALA A 521 -5.85 18.48 5.46
CA ALA A 521 -6.35 17.14 5.18
C ALA A 521 -5.18 16.17 5.33
N ASP A 522 -5.04 15.56 6.50
CA ASP A 522 -3.88 14.79 6.90
C ASP A 522 -4.09 13.30 6.66
N LEU A 523 -3.02 12.58 6.31
CA LEU A 523 -2.98 11.13 6.29
C LEU A 523 -2.18 10.66 7.49
N MET A 524 -2.75 9.81 8.34
CA MET A 524 -2.08 9.39 9.57
C MET A 524 -2.14 7.88 9.76
N ARG A 525 -1.06 7.31 10.31
CA ARG A 525 -0.92 5.86 10.53
C ARG A 525 -0.27 5.56 11.88
N GLY A 526 -0.97 4.86 12.77
CA GLY A 526 -0.43 4.36 14.04
C GLY A 526 0.52 3.17 13.85
N LEU A 527 0.16 2.26 12.94
CA LEU A 527 0.86 1.02 12.58
C LEU A 527 0.57 -0.15 13.54
N ASN A 528 1.43 -0.36 14.54
CA ASN A 528 1.37 -1.52 15.42
C ASN A 528 1.34 -1.04 16.87
N THR A 529 0.72 -1.85 17.72
CA THR A 529 0.49 -1.61 19.15
C THR A 529 -0.56 -0.53 19.43
N GLY A 530 -0.82 -0.22 20.70
CA GLY A 530 -1.88 0.73 21.07
C GLY A 530 -1.43 2.18 20.93
N ASP A 531 -1.96 2.88 19.93
CA ASP A 531 -1.61 4.23 19.55
C ASP A 531 -2.67 5.27 19.96
N THR A 532 -2.28 6.54 19.96
CA THR A 532 -3.22 7.67 20.08
C THR A 532 -3.07 8.57 18.87
N VAL A 533 -4.10 8.64 18.03
CA VAL A 533 -4.09 9.38 16.78
C VAL A 533 -5.19 10.43 16.79
N ASN A 534 -4.86 11.68 16.41
CA ASN A 534 -5.79 12.81 16.41
C ASN A 534 -5.65 13.65 15.13
N GLY A 535 -6.66 13.64 14.26
CA GLY A 535 -6.62 14.35 12.97
C GLY A 535 -6.56 15.84 13.16
N GLY A 536 -7.53 16.36 13.92
CA GLY A 536 -7.59 17.75 14.27
C GLY A 536 -8.63 18.47 13.43
N ALA A 537 -8.23 19.15 12.37
CA ALA A 537 -9.17 19.92 11.56
C ALA A 537 -8.86 19.81 10.06
N GLY A 538 -9.88 19.50 9.27
CA GLY A 538 -9.80 19.17 7.86
C GLY A 538 -10.30 17.75 7.65
N ASN A 539 -10.28 17.29 6.40
CA ASN A 539 -10.82 15.97 6.09
C ASN A 539 -9.66 14.96 6.12
N ASP A 540 -9.50 14.32 7.26
CA ASP A 540 -8.37 13.46 7.56
C ASP A 540 -8.63 12.02 7.14
N THR A 541 -7.56 11.28 6.86
CA THR A 541 -7.58 9.83 6.66
C THR A 541 -6.69 9.19 7.70
N ILE A 542 -7.27 8.38 8.57
CA ILE A 542 -6.60 7.83 9.75
C ILE A 542 -6.63 6.31 9.71
N GLU A 543 -5.47 5.68 9.91
CA GLU A 543 -5.29 4.23 10.11
C GLU A 543 -4.70 4.02 11.51
N GLY A 544 -5.46 3.43 12.44
CA GLY A 544 -4.98 3.04 13.77
C GLY A 544 -3.96 1.93 13.65
N GLY A 545 -4.41 0.76 13.18
CA GLY A 545 -3.55 -0.36 12.83
C GLY A 545 -3.83 -1.57 13.72
N GLU A 546 -2.80 -2.36 14.03
CA GLU A 546 -2.98 -3.48 14.97
C GLU A 546 -2.78 -2.98 16.39
N GLY A 547 -3.74 -3.12 17.30
CA GLY A 547 -3.57 -2.42 18.56
C GLY A 547 -4.73 -2.42 19.52
N SER A 548 -4.80 -1.38 20.32
CA SER A 548 -5.96 -0.99 21.11
C SER A 548 -5.85 0.52 21.14
N ASP A 549 -6.36 1.10 20.09
CA ASP A 549 -6.02 2.44 19.64
C ASP A 549 -7.05 3.43 20.14
N ARG A 550 -6.59 4.67 20.30
CA ARG A 550 -7.47 5.81 20.52
C ARG A 550 -7.39 6.70 19.30
N VAL A 551 -8.46 6.71 18.50
CA VAL A 551 -8.53 7.52 17.27
C VAL A 551 -9.55 8.64 17.44
N ILE A 552 -9.17 9.85 17.04
CA ILE A 552 -10.02 11.05 17.01
C ILE A 552 -9.91 11.65 15.62
N GLY A 553 -11.02 11.75 14.87
CA GLY A 553 -11.06 12.45 13.57
C GLY A 553 -10.89 13.94 13.78
N GLY A 554 -11.91 14.58 14.36
CA GLY A 554 -11.85 15.98 14.79
C GLY A 554 -12.91 16.83 14.10
N LEU A 555 -12.50 17.81 13.29
CA LEU A 555 -13.41 18.66 12.52
C LEU A 555 -13.22 18.37 11.04
N GLY A 556 -14.27 18.11 10.28
CA GLY A 556 -14.18 17.82 8.84
C GLY A 556 -14.75 16.44 8.55
N ASP A 557 -14.89 16.10 7.26
CA ASP A 557 -15.41 14.78 6.91
C ASP A 557 -14.23 13.79 6.89
N ASP A 558 -14.11 12.99 7.96
CA ASP A 558 -12.97 12.13 8.21
C ASP A 558 -13.20 10.69 7.74
N ARG A 559 -12.11 10.03 7.34
CA ARG A 559 -12.09 8.59 7.05
C ARG A 559 -11.21 7.89 8.06
N ILE A 560 -11.81 7.07 8.91
CA ILE A 560 -11.14 6.37 10.00
C ILE A 560 -11.21 4.87 9.75
N ASP A 561 -10.05 4.22 9.79
CA ASP A 561 -9.89 2.78 9.93
C ASP A 561 -9.17 2.53 11.26
N ALA A 562 -9.86 2.01 12.26
CA ALA A 562 -9.27 1.74 13.57
C ALA A 562 -8.28 0.57 13.51
N GLY A 563 -8.45 -0.36 12.57
CA GLY A 563 -7.65 -1.56 12.45
C GLY A 563 -8.14 -2.69 13.38
N ASN A 564 -7.29 -3.69 13.69
CA ASN A 564 -7.69 -4.77 14.60
C ASN A 564 -7.32 -4.40 16.03
N GLY A 565 -8.21 -4.59 16.99
CA GLY A 565 -7.95 -4.16 18.35
C GLY A 565 -9.19 -4.03 19.22
N ASN A 566 -9.02 -3.59 20.47
CA ASN A 566 -10.17 -3.05 21.20
C ASN A 566 -10.00 -1.53 21.18
N ASP A 567 -10.62 -0.90 20.20
CA ASP A 567 -10.33 0.47 19.83
C ASP A 567 -11.37 1.44 20.42
N THR A 568 -10.96 2.69 20.57
CA THR A 568 -11.83 3.80 20.97
C THR A 568 -11.76 4.87 19.91
N VAL A 569 -12.88 5.05 19.19
CA VAL A 569 -12.98 5.98 18.06
C VAL A 569 -13.97 7.10 18.37
N ASP A 570 -13.60 8.31 18.00
CA ASP A 570 -14.43 9.53 18.05
C ASP A 570 -14.30 10.22 16.68
N GLY A 571 -15.34 10.12 15.84
CA GLY A 571 -15.36 10.71 14.49
C GLY A 571 -15.23 12.23 14.57
N GLY A 572 -16.16 12.86 15.29
CA GLY A 572 -16.09 14.29 15.63
C GLY A 572 -17.19 15.09 14.95
N ASP A 573 -16.88 16.29 14.47
CA ASP A 573 -17.81 17.10 13.68
C ASP A 573 -17.54 16.84 12.19
N GLY A 574 -18.48 16.30 11.44
CA GLY A 574 -18.20 15.87 10.07
C GLY A 574 -19.26 14.92 9.53
N ALA A 575 -19.23 14.61 8.24
CA ALA A 575 -19.83 13.38 7.76
C ALA A 575 -18.74 12.31 7.69
N ASP A 576 -18.58 11.57 8.77
CA ASP A 576 -17.45 10.69 8.98
C ASP A 576 -17.71 9.27 8.49
N PHE A 577 -16.64 8.58 8.11
CA PHE A 577 -16.67 7.17 7.74
C PHE A 577 -15.73 6.40 8.65
N VAL A 578 -16.28 5.50 9.48
CA VAL A 578 -15.53 4.74 10.49
C VAL A 578 -15.60 3.24 10.21
N LEU A 579 -14.43 2.59 10.18
CA LEU A 579 -14.28 1.14 10.22
C LEU A 579 -13.64 0.72 11.56
N GLY A 580 -14.31 -0.15 12.32
CA GLY A 580 -13.75 -0.76 13.54
C GLY A 580 -13.00 -2.07 13.29
N LEU A 581 -13.35 -2.79 12.22
CA LEU A 581 -12.81 -4.11 11.82
C LEU A 581 -12.96 -5.23 12.86
N GLY A 582 -12.12 -5.32 13.89
CA GLY A 582 -12.02 -6.54 14.66
C GLY A 582 -11.62 -6.33 16.10
N GLY A 583 -12.53 -6.63 17.03
CA GLY A 583 -12.23 -6.82 18.44
C GLY A 583 -13.36 -6.38 19.36
N ARG A 584 -13.19 -5.32 20.14
CA ARG A 584 -14.28 -4.83 20.99
C ARG A 584 -14.19 -3.33 21.07
N ASP A 585 -14.95 -2.70 20.20
CA ASP A 585 -14.74 -1.30 19.89
C ASP A 585 -15.76 -0.41 20.58
N SER A 586 -15.33 0.80 20.89
CA SER A 586 -16.17 1.88 21.41
C SER A 586 -16.13 3.01 20.40
N ILE A 587 -17.20 3.18 19.63
CA ILE A 587 -17.26 4.13 18.52
C ILE A 587 -18.30 5.21 18.81
N LEU A 588 -17.90 6.46 18.67
CA LEU A 588 -18.77 7.63 18.61
C LEU A 588 -18.66 8.24 17.21
N GLY A 589 -19.76 8.31 16.46
CA GLY A 589 -19.83 8.99 15.16
C GLY A 589 -19.61 10.50 15.36
N GLY A 590 -20.52 11.12 16.09
CA GLY A 590 -20.38 12.50 16.55
C GLY A 590 -21.48 13.39 16.01
N ALA A 591 -21.11 14.46 15.30
CA ALA A 591 -22.06 15.40 14.74
C ALA A 591 -21.94 15.46 13.22
N GLY A 592 -23.01 15.04 12.53
CA GLY A 592 -23.14 15.06 11.09
C GLY A 592 -23.71 13.74 10.60
N ASN A 593 -23.62 13.45 9.31
CA ASN A 593 -24.25 12.23 8.79
C ASN A 593 -23.17 11.16 8.68
N ASP A 594 -23.03 10.35 9.72
CA ASP A 594 -21.91 9.44 9.87
C ASP A 594 -22.24 8.05 9.31
N THR A 595 -21.20 7.33 8.87
CA THR A 595 -21.29 5.93 8.47
C THR A 595 -20.32 5.12 9.30
N VAL A 596 -20.84 4.18 10.09
CA VAL A 596 -20.06 3.31 10.98
C VAL A 596 -20.24 1.86 10.56
N ASP A 597 -19.13 1.17 10.32
CA ASP A 597 -19.05 -0.29 10.25
C ASP A 597 -18.11 -0.76 11.37
N SER A 598 -18.65 -1.29 12.48
CA SER A 598 -17.81 -1.68 13.62
C SER A 598 -17.04 -2.98 13.37
N GLY A 599 -17.44 -3.77 12.37
CA GLY A 599 -16.80 -5.04 12.07
C GLY A 599 -17.18 -6.16 13.07
N SER A 600 -16.27 -7.10 13.33
CA SER A 600 -16.55 -8.20 14.26
C SER A 600 -16.17 -7.83 15.68
N GLY A 601 -17.02 -8.12 16.66
CA GLY A 601 -16.71 -7.76 18.03
C GLY A 601 -17.92 -7.78 18.94
N ASN A 602 -17.79 -7.20 20.12
CA ASN A 602 -18.95 -6.94 20.98
C ASN A 602 -18.98 -5.44 21.22
N ASP A 603 -19.43 -4.71 20.22
CA ASP A 603 -19.09 -3.31 20.06
C ASP A 603 -20.12 -2.40 20.74
N THR A 604 -19.70 -1.18 21.05
CA THR A 604 -20.57 -0.13 21.58
C THR A 604 -20.49 1.06 20.65
N ILE A 605 -21.62 1.38 20.01
CA ILE A 605 -21.72 2.43 18.99
C ILE A 605 -22.76 3.48 19.42
N ASP A 606 -22.39 4.75 19.29
CA ASP A 606 -23.28 5.91 19.39
C ASP A 606 -23.14 6.71 18.08
N GLY A 607 -24.19 6.73 17.25
CA GLY A 607 -24.22 7.47 15.97
C GLY A 607 -24.06 8.97 16.20
N GLY A 608 -24.89 9.50 17.10
CA GLY A 608 -24.73 10.84 17.66
C GLY A 608 -25.83 11.79 17.23
N ALA A 609 -25.49 12.79 16.42
CA ALA A 609 -26.45 13.78 15.95
C ALA A 609 -26.42 13.86 14.43
N ASN A 610 -27.60 14.06 13.85
CA ASN A 610 -27.91 14.01 12.42
C ASN A 610 -28.12 12.56 11.94
N ASN A 611 -28.19 12.33 10.63
CA ASN A 611 -28.75 11.09 10.10
C ASN A 611 -27.63 10.09 9.85
N ASP A 612 -27.54 9.08 10.69
CA ASP A 612 -26.41 8.16 10.74
C ASP A 612 -26.75 6.81 10.11
N SER A 613 -25.72 6.08 9.72
CA SER A 613 -25.82 4.71 9.18
C SER A 613 -24.84 3.80 9.90
N VAL A 614 -25.36 2.87 10.71
CA VAL A 614 -24.56 1.99 11.56
C VAL A 614 -24.79 0.52 11.19
N TYR A 615 -23.70 -0.22 10.98
CA TYR A 615 -23.67 -1.65 10.72
C TYR A 615 -22.66 -2.31 11.67
N SER A 616 -23.08 -3.25 12.54
CA SER A 616 -22.18 -3.85 13.54
C SER A 616 -21.73 -5.30 13.25
N ALA A 617 -22.07 -5.80 12.06
CA ALA A 617 -21.66 -7.09 11.49
C ALA A 617 -21.79 -8.35 12.38
N SER A 618 -20.89 -8.65 13.32
CA SER A 618 -21.01 -9.89 14.11
C SER A 618 -20.54 -9.76 15.55
N GLY A 619 -21.37 -10.26 16.45
CA GLY A 619 -21.18 -10.42 17.88
C GLY A 619 -22.29 -9.69 18.64
N ASP A 620 -22.21 -9.59 19.97
CA ASP A 620 -23.32 -9.01 20.74
C ASP A 620 -23.07 -7.50 20.92
N ASP A 621 -23.77 -6.69 20.14
CA ASP A 621 -23.51 -5.26 19.98
C ASP A 621 -24.53 -4.37 20.71
N SER A 622 -24.09 -3.15 21.04
CA SER A 622 -24.93 -2.11 21.64
C SER A 622 -24.90 -0.87 20.77
N ILE A 623 -26.02 -0.55 20.12
CA ILE A 623 -26.16 0.55 19.16
C ILE A 623 -27.14 1.60 19.69
N LEU A 624 -26.73 2.87 19.68
CA LEU A 624 -27.59 4.04 19.86
C LEU A 624 -27.53 4.89 18.59
N GLY A 625 -28.67 5.15 17.93
CA GLY A 625 -28.75 6.03 16.77
C GLY A 625 -28.50 7.49 17.15
N GLY A 626 -29.32 8.02 18.06
CA GLY A 626 -29.10 9.31 18.68
C GLY A 626 -30.20 10.31 18.33
N ASN A 627 -29.86 11.43 17.67
CA ASN A 627 -30.89 12.30 17.08
C ASN A 627 -30.70 12.30 15.58
N GLY A 628 -31.71 11.95 14.81
CA GLY A 628 -31.46 11.75 13.40
C GLY A 628 -32.64 11.17 12.70
N ASN A 629 -32.42 10.66 11.50
CA ASN A 629 -33.27 9.63 10.95
C ASN A 629 -32.27 8.55 10.58
N ASP A 630 -32.11 7.57 11.44
CA ASP A 630 -30.94 6.70 11.45
C ASP A 630 -31.25 5.36 10.78
N ILE A 631 -30.21 4.73 10.24
CA ILE A 631 -30.27 3.37 9.67
C ILE A 631 -29.37 2.49 10.51
N LEU A 632 -29.93 1.56 11.27
CA LEU A 632 -29.22 0.76 12.26
C LEU A 632 -29.38 -0.75 11.96
N SER A 633 -28.28 -1.50 12.01
CA SER A 633 -28.26 -2.95 11.74
C SER A 633 -27.32 -3.71 12.68
N GLY A 634 -27.88 -4.60 13.51
CA GLY A 634 -27.12 -5.48 14.42
C GLY A 634 -26.47 -6.68 13.71
N SER A 635 -27.20 -7.27 12.76
CA SER A 635 -26.75 -8.36 11.88
C SER A 635 -26.67 -9.73 12.54
N ILE A 636 -25.57 -10.14 13.21
CA ILE A 636 -25.46 -11.48 13.80
C ILE A 636 -25.03 -11.33 15.26
N GLY A 637 -25.87 -11.77 16.19
CA GLY A 637 -25.54 -11.81 17.61
C GLY A 637 -26.70 -11.32 18.47
N LEU A 638 -26.51 -11.24 19.79
CA LEU A 638 -27.57 -10.75 20.68
C LEU A 638 -27.48 -9.23 20.81
N ASP A 639 -28.17 -8.51 19.93
CA ASP A 639 -27.99 -7.08 19.78
C ASP A 639 -28.98 -6.25 20.60
N THR A 640 -28.52 -5.08 21.05
CA THR A 640 -29.37 -4.06 21.67
C THR A 640 -29.30 -2.78 20.86
N ILE A 641 -30.42 -2.38 20.25
CA ILE A 641 -30.50 -1.23 19.34
C ILE A 641 -31.57 -0.25 19.82
N ASP A 642 -31.20 1.02 19.96
CA ASP A 642 -32.10 2.13 20.29
C ASP A 642 -31.97 3.23 19.21
N GLY A 643 -33.05 3.53 18.48
CA GLY A 643 -33.07 4.55 17.44
C GLY A 643 -32.86 5.95 18.01
N GLY A 644 -33.61 6.28 19.07
CA GLY A 644 -33.47 7.52 19.80
C GLY A 644 -34.53 8.54 19.36
N LYS A 645 -34.14 9.58 18.64
CA LYS A 645 -35.09 10.56 18.10
C LYS A 645 -35.07 10.60 16.59
N GLY A 646 -36.28 10.74 16.05
CA GLY A 646 -36.53 10.98 14.63
C GLY A 646 -36.89 9.68 13.94
N PHE A 647 -37.01 9.68 12.62
CA PHE A 647 -37.64 8.55 11.93
C PHE A 647 -36.59 7.49 11.59
N ASP A 648 -36.50 6.45 12.39
CA ASP A 648 -35.43 5.48 12.37
C ASP A 648 -35.82 4.19 11.64
N TYR A 649 -34.83 3.55 11.02
CA TYR A 649 -34.95 2.24 10.39
C TYR A 649 -34.00 1.26 11.07
N ILE A 650 -34.57 0.30 11.79
CA ILE A 650 -33.82 -0.63 12.64
C ILE A 650 -34.00 -2.06 12.12
N LEU A 651 -32.88 -2.76 11.96
CA LEU A 651 -32.81 -4.19 11.66
C LEU A 651 -32.04 -4.90 12.77
N GLY A 652 -32.70 -5.82 13.49
CA GLY A 652 -32.04 -6.69 14.48
C GLY A 652 -31.06 -7.63 13.80
N GLY A 653 -31.58 -8.62 13.08
CA GLY A 653 -30.76 -9.54 12.31
C GLY A 653 -31.05 -11.00 12.68
N ASP A 654 -29.99 -11.76 12.95
CA ASP A 654 -30.05 -13.12 13.46
C ASP A 654 -29.81 -13.12 14.98
N ASP A 655 -30.42 -14.08 15.68
CA ASP A 655 -30.45 -14.25 17.13
C ASP A 655 -31.48 -13.33 17.85
N ALA A 656 -31.50 -13.34 19.18
CA ALA A 656 -32.60 -12.75 19.96
C ALA A 656 -32.29 -11.32 20.39
N ASP A 657 -32.83 -10.36 19.65
CA ASP A 657 -32.47 -8.95 19.75
C ASP A 657 -33.42 -8.13 20.63
N SER A 658 -32.93 -6.96 21.06
CA SER A 658 -33.70 -5.96 21.79
C SER A 658 -33.71 -4.63 21.03
N LEU A 659 -34.86 -4.28 20.45
CA LEU A 659 -35.03 -3.12 19.57
C LEU A 659 -35.97 -2.07 20.19
N SER A 660 -35.60 -0.79 20.10
CA SER A 660 -36.37 0.37 20.54
C SER A 660 -36.35 1.45 19.45
N GLY A 661 -37.52 1.91 18.99
CA GLY A 661 -37.62 3.03 18.04
C GLY A 661 -37.35 4.36 18.72
N GLY A 662 -38.18 4.70 19.71
CA GLY A 662 -37.97 5.85 20.59
C GLY A 662 -38.98 6.96 20.35
N GLU A 663 -38.50 8.16 20.01
CA GLU A 663 -39.35 9.29 19.66
C GLU A 663 -39.64 9.33 18.16
N THR A 664 -40.91 9.52 17.79
CA THR A 664 -41.42 9.63 16.41
C THR A 664 -41.64 8.29 15.71
N ALA A 665 -42.06 8.33 14.44
CA ALA A 665 -42.55 7.14 13.77
C ALA A 665 -41.41 6.33 13.14
N ASP A 666 -41.23 5.11 13.61
CA ASP A 666 -40.09 4.27 13.29
C ASP A 666 -40.47 3.02 12.51
N THR A 667 -39.46 2.38 11.92
CA THR A 667 -39.59 1.05 11.32
C THR A 667 -38.60 0.09 11.96
N LEU A 668 -39.12 -0.91 12.66
CA LEU A 668 -38.33 -1.95 13.32
C LEU A 668 -38.58 -3.30 12.66
N ILE A 669 -37.50 -4.03 12.41
CA ILE A 669 -37.53 -5.39 11.87
C ILE A 669 -36.68 -6.27 12.77
N GLY A 670 -37.29 -7.25 13.44
CA GLY A 670 -36.62 -8.22 14.33
C GLY A 670 -35.65 -9.10 13.55
N GLY A 671 -36.19 -10.01 12.74
CA GLY A 671 -35.41 -10.88 11.86
C GLY A 671 -35.57 -12.35 12.23
N VAL A 672 -34.47 -13.07 12.42
CA VAL A 672 -34.48 -14.47 12.83
C VAL A 672 -34.12 -14.53 14.31
N GLY A 673 -35.09 -14.73 15.20
CA GLY A 673 -34.80 -14.48 16.60
C GLY A 673 -35.90 -14.90 17.55
N ASN A 674 -35.81 -14.51 18.80
CA ASN A 674 -37.00 -14.33 19.62
C ASN A 674 -36.88 -12.92 20.14
N ASP A 675 -37.36 -11.97 19.36
CA ASP A 675 -36.96 -10.57 19.48
C ASP A 675 -37.86 -9.85 20.48
N THR A 676 -37.32 -8.83 21.13
CA THR A 676 -38.10 -7.89 21.94
C THR A 676 -38.08 -6.54 21.26
N MET A 677 -39.24 -6.06 20.81
CA MET A 677 -39.36 -4.84 20.03
C MET A 677 -40.28 -3.84 20.73
N ARG A 678 -39.92 -2.56 20.69
CA ARG A 678 -40.71 -1.45 21.24
C ARG A 678 -40.74 -0.29 20.24
N GLY A 679 -41.93 0.09 19.78
CA GLY A 679 -42.12 1.22 18.85
C GLY A 679 -41.78 2.53 19.55
N GLY A 680 -42.58 2.90 20.54
CA GLY A 680 -42.30 4.05 21.40
C GLY A 680 -43.43 5.07 21.33
N THR A 681 -43.21 6.16 20.61
CA THR A 681 -44.22 7.24 20.50
C THR A 681 -44.46 7.60 19.05
N GLU A 682 -45.70 7.96 18.71
CA GLU A 682 -46.18 8.15 17.34
C GLU A 682 -46.35 6.80 16.62
N ASN A 683 -46.62 6.82 15.32
CA ASN A 683 -47.17 5.66 14.61
C ASN A 683 -46.07 4.79 14.00
N ASP A 684 -45.81 3.64 14.60
CA ASP A 684 -44.67 2.79 14.25
C ASP A 684 -45.04 1.62 13.33
N LEU A 685 -44.04 1.10 12.61
CA LEU A 685 -44.12 -0.15 11.86
C LEU A 685 -43.18 -1.19 12.47
N LEU A 686 -43.72 -2.27 13.01
CA LEU A 686 -42.96 -3.35 13.65
C LEU A 686 -43.18 -4.68 12.93
N ILE A 687 -42.10 -5.37 12.56
CA ILE A 687 -42.14 -6.66 11.87
C ILE A 687 -41.21 -7.66 12.58
N GLY A 688 -41.76 -8.66 13.25
CA GLY A 688 -40.98 -9.67 13.99
C GLY A 688 -40.22 -10.63 13.07
N GLN A 689 -40.88 -11.09 12.00
CA GLN A 689 -40.40 -12.12 11.07
C GLN A 689 -40.40 -13.54 11.64
N SER A 690 -39.28 -14.12 12.06
CA SER A 690 -39.21 -15.54 12.43
C SER A 690 -38.80 -15.74 13.87
N GLY A 691 -39.60 -16.53 14.59
CA GLY A 691 -39.41 -16.95 15.97
C GLY A 691 -40.41 -16.29 16.91
N GLN A 692 -40.29 -16.52 18.22
CA GLN A 692 -41.34 -16.13 19.17
C GLN A 692 -41.08 -14.72 19.71
N ASP A 693 -41.70 -13.74 19.08
CA ASP A 693 -41.37 -12.34 19.30
C ASP A 693 -42.26 -11.71 20.37
N ARG A 694 -41.72 -10.68 21.03
CA ARG A 694 -42.41 -9.88 22.04
C ARG A 694 -42.42 -8.42 21.57
N ILE A 695 -43.56 -7.97 21.07
CA ILE A 695 -43.69 -6.69 20.36
C ILE A 695 -44.63 -5.74 21.12
N PHE A 696 -44.17 -4.51 21.35
CA PHE A 696 -44.94 -3.38 21.91
C PHE A 696 -45.03 -2.26 20.87
N GLY A 697 -46.23 -1.86 20.47
CA GLY A 697 -46.42 -0.61 19.72
C GLY A 697 -46.16 0.62 20.61
N ASP A 698 -46.73 0.60 21.83
CA ASP A 698 -46.73 1.68 22.82
C ASP A 698 -47.72 2.82 22.48
N ASP A 699 -47.29 4.07 22.30
CA ASP A 699 -48.18 5.22 22.09
C ASP A 699 -48.25 5.56 20.59
N GLY A 700 -49.35 5.32 19.89
CA GLY A 700 -49.41 5.55 18.44
C GLY A 700 -50.59 4.83 17.78
N ASP A 701 -50.89 5.16 16.53
CA ASP A 701 -51.68 4.27 15.69
C ASP A 701 -50.71 3.31 14.96
N ASP A 702 -50.37 2.18 15.59
CA ASP A 702 -49.26 1.32 15.18
C ASP A 702 -49.65 0.23 14.18
N VAL A 703 -48.67 -0.22 13.40
CA VAL A 703 -48.81 -1.37 12.50
C VAL A 703 -47.81 -2.45 12.90
N VAL A 704 -48.33 -3.61 13.34
CA VAL A 704 -47.51 -4.73 13.80
C VAL A 704 -47.79 -5.99 13.00
N ASP A 705 -46.72 -6.67 12.58
CA ASP A 705 -46.73 -8.02 12.01
C ASP A 705 -45.78 -8.93 12.81
N GLY A 706 -46.33 -9.84 13.61
CA GLY A 706 -45.55 -10.80 14.42
C GLY A 706 -44.72 -11.72 13.54
N GLY A 707 -45.29 -12.17 12.42
CA GLY A 707 -44.59 -12.99 11.44
C GLY A 707 -44.85 -14.46 11.66
N GLY A 708 -43.86 -15.23 12.10
CA GLY A 708 -43.97 -16.67 12.26
C GLY A 708 -43.31 -17.13 13.54
N GLY A 709 -44.09 -17.69 14.46
CA GLY A 709 -43.60 -18.08 15.76
C GLY A 709 -44.74 -18.33 16.72
N GLY A 710 -44.81 -17.56 17.79
CA GLY A 710 -45.76 -17.77 18.87
C GLY A 710 -45.69 -16.51 19.70
N ASP A 711 -46.26 -15.46 19.12
CA ASP A 711 -45.83 -14.10 19.36
C ASP A 711 -46.69 -13.44 20.44
N SER A 712 -46.11 -12.51 21.16
CA SER A 712 -46.77 -11.69 22.16
C SER A 712 -46.83 -10.25 21.67
N VAL A 713 -47.95 -9.86 21.07
CA VAL A 713 -48.14 -8.53 20.48
C VAL A 713 -49.06 -7.67 21.35
N GLU A 714 -48.60 -6.48 21.72
CA GLU A 714 -49.37 -5.46 22.45
C GLU A 714 -49.33 -4.15 21.66
N GLY A 715 -50.48 -3.66 21.19
CA GLY A 715 -50.60 -2.41 20.43
C GLY A 715 -50.30 -1.21 21.31
N GLY A 716 -51.16 -0.93 22.28
CA GLY A 716 -50.91 0.09 23.30
C GLY A 716 -51.98 1.17 23.31
N ASN A 717 -51.61 2.44 23.17
CA ASN A 717 -52.57 3.54 23.09
C ASN A 717 -52.68 4.04 21.65
N GLY A 718 -53.89 4.04 21.08
CA GLY A 718 -54.15 4.54 19.73
C GLY A 718 -54.97 3.54 18.94
N ALA A 719 -55.13 3.72 17.64
CA ALA A 719 -55.92 2.80 16.81
C ALA A 719 -55.00 1.86 16.03
N ASP A 720 -54.72 0.70 16.62
CA ASP A 720 -53.66 -0.18 16.14
C ASP A 720 -54.13 -1.19 15.09
N SER A 721 -53.20 -1.66 14.26
CA SER A 721 -53.38 -2.74 13.30
C SER A 721 -52.38 -3.85 13.57
N LEU A 722 -52.83 -4.91 14.24
CA LEU A 722 -51.99 -6.02 14.70
C LEU A 722 -52.29 -7.30 13.92
N ASN A 723 -51.24 -7.96 13.44
CA ASN A 723 -51.27 -9.27 12.80
C ASN A 723 -50.32 -10.21 13.54
N GLY A 724 -50.83 -11.32 14.09
CA GLY A 724 -50.03 -12.36 14.75
C GLY A 724 -49.18 -13.13 13.74
N GLY A 725 -49.83 -13.70 12.73
CA GLY A 725 -49.17 -14.32 11.59
C GLY A 725 -49.28 -15.84 11.63
N VAL A 726 -48.17 -16.56 11.70
CA VAL A 726 -48.16 -18.03 11.79
C VAL A 726 -47.78 -18.45 13.19
N GLY A 727 -48.65 -19.22 13.84
CA GLY A 727 -48.33 -19.90 15.09
C GLY A 727 -49.32 -19.57 16.20
N PHE A 728 -48.94 -19.82 17.46
CA PHE A 728 -49.87 -19.64 18.58
C PHE A 728 -49.68 -18.28 19.23
N ASP A 729 -50.41 -17.28 18.75
CA ASP A 729 -50.15 -15.89 19.11
C ASP A 729 -51.03 -15.40 20.27
N THR A 730 -50.52 -14.44 21.03
CA THR A 730 -51.25 -13.71 22.07
C THR A 730 -51.24 -12.23 21.71
N MET A 731 -52.43 -11.67 21.51
CA MET A 731 -52.59 -10.27 21.10
C MET A 731 -53.41 -9.46 22.09
N ILE A 732 -52.94 -8.25 22.38
CA ILE A 732 -53.63 -7.22 23.17
C ILE A 732 -53.68 -5.95 22.30
N GLY A 733 -54.88 -5.51 21.90
CA GLY A 733 -55.03 -4.25 21.17
C GLY A 733 -54.54 -3.07 22.00
N GLY A 734 -55.07 -2.97 23.22
CA GLY A 734 -54.73 -1.86 24.12
C GLY A 734 -55.92 -0.92 24.21
N ALA A 735 -55.69 0.38 24.42
CA ALA A 735 -56.72 1.41 24.46
C ALA A 735 -56.85 2.08 23.09
N GLY A 736 -58.00 1.96 22.45
CA GLY A 736 -58.04 2.28 21.04
C GLY A 736 -59.33 1.93 20.34
N ASN A 737 -59.28 1.81 19.02
CA ASN A 737 -60.25 1.01 18.30
C ASN A 737 -59.45 0.17 17.33
N ASP A 738 -59.08 -1.02 17.76
CA ASP A 738 -57.98 -1.74 17.14
C ASP A 738 -58.48 -2.73 16.10
N THR A 739 -57.61 -3.11 15.16
CA THR A 739 -57.81 -4.20 14.23
C THR A 739 -56.83 -5.33 14.58
N LEU A 740 -57.37 -6.52 14.82
CA LEU A 740 -56.62 -7.70 15.21
C LEU A 740 -56.82 -8.82 14.18
N ILE A 741 -55.72 -9.44 13.75
CA ILE A 741 -55.70 -10.59 12.84
C ILE A 741 -54.83 -11.67 13.49
N GLY A 742 -55.42 -12.81 13.85
CA GLY A 742 -54.67 -13.89 14.51
C GLY A 742 -53.73 -14.58 13.53
N GLY A 743 -54.26 -14.93 12.36
CA GLY A 743 -53.55 -15.62 11.30
C GLY A 743 -53.79 -17.13 11.34
N ALA A 744 -52.73 -17.92 11.30
CA ALA A 744 -52.80 -19.38 11.27
C ALA A 744 -52.55 -19.97 12.66
N ASP A 745 -53.22 -21.09 12.95
CA ASP A 745 -53.21 -21.83 14.24
C ASP A 745 -54.23 -21.27 15.26
N ASN A 746 -53.97 -21.31 16.57
CA ASN A 746 -54.97 -20.93 17.59
C ASN A 746 -54.50 -19.72 18.39
N ASP A 747 -55.20 -18.61 18.24
CA ASP A 747 -54.73 -17.36 18.82
C ASP A 747 -55.52 -16.96 20.06
N VAL A 748 -54.88 -16.17 20.93
CA VAL A 748 -55.47 -15.64 22.15
C VAL A 748 -55.59 -14.13 22.05
N PHE A 749 -56.82 -13.65 21.90
CA PHE A 749 -57.13 -12.22 21.91
C PHE A 749 -57.50 -11.78 23.32
N THR A 750 -56.68 -10.95 23.95
CA THR A 750 -56.84 -10.54 25.34
C THR A 750 -57.34 -9.09 25.44
N PHE A 751 -58.47 -8.89 26.12
CA PHE A 751 -59.08 -7.58 26.32
C PHE A 751 -59.08 -7.16 27.79
N GLN A 752 -58.71 -5.90 28.03
CA GLN A 752 -58.69 -5.27 29.35
C GLN A 752 -59.73 -4.14 29.42
N LEU A 753 -60.02 -3.64 30.62
CA LEU A 753 -60.96 -2.53 30.79
C LEU A 753 -60.48 -1.28 30.03
N GLY A 754 -61.38 -0.64 29.29
CA GLY A 754 -61.06 0.56 28.51
C GLY A 754 -60.43 0.30 27.15
N ALA A 755 -60.43 -0.94 26.66
CA ALA A 755 -59.81 -1.29 25.38
C ALA A 755 -60.41 -0.57 24.17
N GLY A 756 -61.69 -0.21 24.24
CA GLY A 756 -62.40 0.53 23.21
C GLY A 756 -63.25 -0.38 22.32
N THR A 757 -63.30 -0.10 21.02
CA THR A 757 -64.09 -0.88 20.05
C THR A 757 -63.19 -1.57 19.03
N ASP A 758 -62.91 -2.84 19.29
CA ASP A 758 -61.88 -3.58 18.55
C ASP A 758 -62.52 -4.57 17.58
N THR A 759 -61.86 -4.80 16.45
CA THR A 759 -62.32 -5.67 15.38
C THR A 759 -61.36 -6.83 15.15
N ILE A 760 -61.83 -8.06 15.32
CA ILE A 760 -61.09 -9.27 14.94
C ILE A 760 -61.56 -9.71 13.55
N ARG A 761 -60.64 -9.86 12.59
CA ARG A 761 -61.01 -10.08 11.17
C ARG A 761 -61.11 -11.55 10.74
N ASP A 762 -60.48 -12.47 11.47
CA ASP A 762 -60.33 -13.87 11.05
C ASP A 762 -60.66 -14.90 12.15
N PHE A 763 -61.38 -14.46 13.19
CA PHE A 763 -61.71 -15.28 14.35
C PHE A 763 -62.31 -16.67 14.01
N ALA A 764 -61.61 -17.74 14.36
CA ALA A 764 -61.97 -19.13 14.11
C ALA A 764 -62.93 -19.69 15.17
N ALA A 765 -64.21 -19.31 15.11
CA ALA A 765 -65.24 -19.76 16.07
C ALA A 765 -65.60 -21.26 15.98
N GLY A 766 -65.65 -21.94 17.13
CA GLY A 766 -66.30 -23.25 17.31
C GLY A 766 -65.69 -24.46 16.61
N ALA A 767 -64.46 -24.33 16.12
CA ALA A 767 -63.66 -25.42 15.58
C ALA A 767 -63.01 -26.27 16.70
N ALA A 768 -62.43 -27.42 16.35
CA ALA A 768 -61.66 -28.25 17.29
C ALA A 768 -60.28 -27.65 17.64
N VAL A 769 -59.89 -26.64 16.87
CA VAL A 769 -58.70 -25.79 16.90
C VAL A 769 -59.32 -24.42 16.62
N ALA A 770 -59.55 -23.64 17.68
CA ALA A 770 -60.31 -22.40 17.65
C ALA A 770 -59.58 -21.32 18.44
N ASP A 771 -59.74 -20.09 17.99
CA ASP A 771 -59.25 -18.90 18.68
C ASP A 771 -59.99 -18.70 20.00
N THR A 772 -59.30 -18.04 20.94
CA THR A 772 -59.81 -17.80 22.28
C THR A 772 -59.84 -16.31 22.60
N ILE A 773 -61.00 -15.81 23.01
CA ILE A 773 -61.13 -14.47 23.60
C ILE A 773 -60.93 -14.59 25.11
N ARG A 774 -59.96 -13.84 25.64
CA ARG A 774 -59.66 -13.75 27.07
C ARG A 774 -60.01 -12.37 27.61
N LEU A 775 -60.80 -12.34 28.68
CA LEU A 775 -61.16 -11.11 29.38
C LEU A 775 -60.39 -10.98 30.69
N VAL A 776 -59.72 -9.85 30.90
CA VAL A 776 -58.93 -9.60 32.12
C VAL A 776 -59.47 -8.38 32.86
N GLY A 777 -59.72 -8.51 34.16
CA GLY A 777 -60.16 -7.40 35.02
C GLY A 777 -61.67 -7.18 35.13
N PHE A 778 -62.50 -8.04 34.55
CA PHE A 778 -63.97 -7.91 34.57
C PHE A 778 -64.66 -8.39 35.86
N GLY A 779 -63.91 -8.98 36.80
CA GLY A 779 -64.46 -9.47 38.08
C GLY A 779 -65.44 -10.62 37.85
N ALA A 780 -66.60 -10.60 38.51
CA ALA A 780 -67.64 -11.64 38.36
C ALA A 780 -68.61 -11.41 37.19
N SER A 781 -68.30 -10.48 36.28
CA SER A 781 -69.13 -10.14 35.13
C SER A 781 -68.53 -10.80 33.90
N PHE A 782 -69.37 -11.46 33.09
CA PHE A 782 -68.95 -12.22 31.92
C PHE A 782 -68.13 -13.48 32.24
N ASP A 783 -68.41 -14.12 33.39
CA ASP A 783 -67.79 -15.38 33.84
C ASP A 783 -68.43 -16.61 33.19
N THR A 784 -69.51 -16.42 32.42
CA THR A 784 -70.20 -17.51 31.73
C THR A 784 -70.55 -17.15 30.30
N PHE A 785 -70.55 -18.15 29.41
CA PHE A 785 -70.95 -17.96 28.02
C PHE A 785 -72.38 -17.43 27.84
N GLY A 786 -73.28 -17.72 28.79
CA GLY A 786 -74.64 -17.19 28.77
C GLY A 786 -74.71 -15.67 28.90
N GLU A 787 -73.78 -15.07 29.65
CA GLU A 787 -73.68 -13.61 29.82
C GLU A 787 -73.10 -12.96 28.56
N VAL A 788 -72.06 -13.57 27.96
CA VAL A 788 -71.50 -13.15 26.67
C VAL A 788 -72.58 -13.17 25.58
N LEU A 789 -73.35 -14.25 25.49
CA LEU A 789 -74.41 -14.41 24.50
C LEU A 789 -75.53 -13.35 24.66
N ALA A 790 -75.82 -12.94 25.89
CA ALA A 790 -76.82 -11.90 26.16
C ALA A 790 -76.36 -10.49 25.75
N ALA A 791 -75.05 -10.27 25.67
CA ALA A 791 -74.43 -9.02 25.24
C ALA A 791 -74.09 -8.99 23.73
N ALA A 792 -74.22 -10.12 23.04
CA ALA A 792 -73.91 -10.25 21.63
C ALA A 792 -75.11 -9.88 20.73
N THR A 793 -74.83 -9.13 19.67
CA THR A 793 -75.77 -8.79 18.60
C THR A 793 -75.14 -9.08 17.24
N ASP A 794 -75.95 -9.41 16.24
CA ASP A 794 -75.49 -9.75 14.90
C ASP A 794 -76.26 -8.89 13.88
N ASN A 795 -75.58 -8.43 12.83
CA ASN A 795 -76.18 -7.67 11.71
C ASN A 795 -76.45 -8.52 10.46
N GLY A 796 -76.22 -9.83 10.54
CA GLY A 796 -76.33 -10.81 9.46
C GLY A 796 -75.01 -11.12 8.76
N VAL A 797 -73.91 -10.47 9.15
CA VAL A 797 -72.54 -10.69 8.63
C VAL A 797 -71.52 -10.72 9.77
N ASN A 798 -71.62 -9.78 10.72
CA ASN A 798 -70.67 -9.62 11.83
C ASN A 798 -71.38 -9.69 13.18
N THR A 799 -70.69 -10.20 14.18
CA THR A 799 -71.12 -10.18 15.59
C THR A 799 -70.49 -9.00 16.31
N THR A 800 -71.27 -8.25 17.08
CA THR A 800 -70.80 -7.22 18.01
C THR A 800 -71.17 -7.61 19.43
N ILE A 801 -70.19 -7.72 20.32
CA ILE A 801 -70.36 -8.05 21.74
C ILE A 801 -69.97 -6.84 22.58
N ASN A 802 -70.92 -6.30 23.35
CA ASN A 802 -70.67 -5.13 24.20
C ASN A 802 -70.49 -5.56 25.66
N PHE A 803 -69.26 -5.60 26.13
CA PHE A 803 -68.90 -5.98 27.49
C PHE A 803 -69.06 -4.83 28.50
N GLY A 804 -69.47 -3.64 28.06
CA GLY A 804 -69.51 -2.45 28.91
C GLY A 804 -68.11 -2.00 29.31
N ASN A 805 -68.02 -1.03 30.24
CA ASN A 805 -66.75 -0.49 30.74
C ASN A 805 -65.76 -0.05 29.66
N GLY A 806 -66.27 0.39 28.51
CA GLY A 806 -65.46 0.81 27.37
C GLY A 806 -64.86 -0.34 26.57
N VAL A 807 -65.45 -1.54 26.58
CA VAL A 807 -64.98 -2.68 25.77
C VAL A 807 -66.10 -3.21 24.87
N VAL A 808 -65.90 -3.14 23.56
CA VAL A 808 -66.78 -3.65 22.52
C VAL A 808 -65.94 -4.44 21.53
N ILE A 809 -66.31 -5.69 21.26
CA ILE A 809 -65.61 -6.53 20.28
C ILE A 809 -66.50 -6.73 19.06
N VAL A 810 -65.96 -6.53 17.87
CA VAL A 810 -66.57 -6.86 16.59
C VAL A 810 -65.85 -8.07 15.99
N LEU A 811 -66.56 -9.16 15.78
CA LEU A 811 -66.05 -10.34 15.07
C LEU A 811 -66.54 -10.27 13.63
N GLU A 812 -65.62 -9.99 12.69
CA GLU A 812 -65.95 -9.90 11.28
C GLU A 812 -66.20 -11.28 10.69
N GLY A 813 -67.29 -11.45 9.94
CA GLY A 813 -67.61 -12.73 9.28
C GLY A 813 -68.08 -13.86 10.22
N VAL A 814 -68.19 -13.61 11.52
CA VAL A 814 -68.66 -14.58 12.53
C VAL A 814 -70.05 -14.18 13.02
N LEU A 815 -71.01 -15.11 12.95
CA LEU A 815 -72.37 -14.94 13.48
C LEU A 815 -72.46 -15.47 14.91
N VAL A 816 -73.35 -14.89 15.72
CA VAL A 816 -73.58 -15.30 17.11
C VAL A 816 -73.90 -16.79 17.25
N SER A 817 -74.55 -17.39 16.25
CA SER A 817 -74.86 -18.83 16.23
C SER A 817 -73.66 -19.76 16.08
N GLN A 818 -72.49 -19.24 15.70
CA GLN A 818 -71.25 -20.00 15.53
C GLN A 818 -70.41 -20.04 16.82
N LEU A 819 -70.68 -19.13 17.76
CA LEU A 819 -69.96 -19.04 19.03
C LEU A 819 -70.39 -20.12 20.03
N ASN A 820 -69.47 -20.56 20.86
CA ASN A 820 -69.67 -21.48 21.97
C ASN A 820 -68.75 -21.17 23.16
N ALA A 821 -68.90 -21.91 24.26
CA ALA A 821 -68.16 -21.64 25.50
C ALA A 821 -66.64 -21.86 25.40
N ASN A 822 -66.14 -22.62 24.43
CA ASN A 822 -64.70 -22.84 24.25
C ASN A 822 -64.00 -21.66 23.55
N ASP A 823 -64.75 -20.79 22.87
CA ASP A 823 -64.20 -19.61 22.20
C ASP A 823 -63.82 -18.50 23.20
N PHE A 824 -64.08 -18.73 24.49
CA PHE A 824 -63.86 -17.77 25.57
C PHE A 824 -63.13 -18.43 26.74
N ALA A 825 -62.07 -17.78 27.22
CA ALA A 825 -61.41 -18.14 28.46
C ALA A 825 -62.05 -17.38 29.64
N PHE A 826 -62.90 -18.07 30.40
CA PHE A 826 -63.49 -17.55 31.63
C PHE A 826 -62.48 -17.66 32.79
N GLY A 827 -62.20 -16.53 33.46
CA GLY A 827 -61.21 -16.39 34.54
C GLY A 827 -61.81 -16.40 35.93
#